data_AF-E7NA81-F1
#
_entry.id   AF-E7NA81-F1
#
_cell.length_a   1.000
_cell.length_b   1.000
_cell.length_c   1.000
_cell.angle_alpha   90.00
_cell.angle_beta   90.00
_cell.angle_gamma   90.00
#
_symmetry.space_group_name_H-M   'P 1'
#
loop_
_entity.id
_entity.type
_entity.pdbx_description
1 polymer ?
#
loop_
_entity_poly.entity_id
_entity_poly.type
_entity_poly.pdbx_seq_one_letter_code
_entity_poly.pdbx_strand_id
1 'polypeptide(L)'
;MSAIADVLDLHPLLPGETSFSSCQHSAGEAAADAALAALAGPWHLAVLDGPDRGLVIAVRDGAFLGRGEVLSDPLVSRRHLRLRIHGGRVLAQDCGSANGSYRYWHLGLWWRARREMRLREGTLLRLGGSVLELRRRPCDLVVAAPAAPASSAAWLMVGSLVCLLVMGCSAAVAVRTGSRGAMGMVMVAPMVAMTIMRLVPFLQRRRSQRTGRAGGPRWRGRRRRRGRRPGWRHGEPDPATMLLAVAARSSMSQSVQGSEAEGSTPVSTSQEVLAAWSAGRRRRCVLSLSDGESLALVGEGAGNALRWWCTQLLARDEVQLTVLTDLPGDPRDERTGRQDSGEHSQEHEDCEEEGGRLGVRLSWGPQARPHSAQIVTCSHDEVPPQALSTRPAPAGAPSCSPIWWDAVRHLSRSRITSPSRASSQVDGIPDLVPLSEVMDDLDAYELRAQWEEQSRSPAQAAPALPAVLGVGSRGPVRADLVADGPHALLAGTTGSGKSELLISWLVQLALSRAPDRLTLVLVDYKGGAAFGPLAGLPHTAGVLTDLDPAGTQRALSSLEAEVHRRERILAAHGAKDLSCLPPRVVVPDLVVAVDEFATLAGEHADVLESLVRIASQGRSLGIHLILATQRPQGAVSPAIRANTSLRVCLRVLDAADSRDVLGHDGAARLGHHPGRVLVSGAGSEQEGVPGPRGLGNGPTGPSSASNQVLQAPWCGSGREVQEIVDLVSRAAEGHASPWRPWAPALPTSINTAQALELGRLRGPRAPGGTEEQGADGALAPAGLTDRAPLSTHDDGRLLLAVTDLPRQQSLGVWHWRVTRPLLVLGAPRSGRSTLVASAATAALSSGRGVHLCGLTPPASDGSGEAADATSPVHELLTHPGVGTVVGTEDPRRLARLWGLAASGRLGGDLLCLDNVDALIPTIDEVLGPGQGNALLEAVIRTTSAAGAPLLMTAPLAASTARWAGSMGLRLVLGAATGTQAALAGLPRGVVTGGVPGRGVILDGAATTACQIVLREGSPVSGSDHDGGCVLRLVPLPTRPTWEDVPDGTWAVGGDAAAPVTLPARTSVLVTGPPGSGRSTALRALAQAIPSDALIVDDLDLADVATVTQVEAALARSDVVLASASTEKVATTFRGAISTMREREALVVLWPGLRHADQAAGVSLRAVTDPRAMTLPGRGALVYRGTCLPIQIVLPRPDDDRPIEHSV
;
A
#
# COMPACT_ATOMS: atom_id res chain seq x y z
N MET A 1 -3.34 -37.43 76.53
CA MET A 1 -3.71 -37.48 77.97
C MET A 1 -3.52 -36.07 78.53
N SER A 2 -4.54 -35.57 79.23
CA SER A 2 -4.51 -34.70 80.45
C SER A 2 -3.27 -33.81 80.67
N ALA A 3 -3.28 -32.54 81.07
CA ALA A 3 -4.27 -31.54 81.48
C ALA A 3 -3.45 -30.42 82.21
N ILE A 4 -4.01 -29.19 82.28
CA ILE A 4 -3.94 -28.25 83.43
C ILE A 4 -2.56 -27.63 83.79
N ALA A 5 -2.38 -26.40 84.27
CA ALA A 5 -3.11 -25.13 84.35
C ALA A 5 -2.17 -24.13 85.09
N ASP A 6 -2.64 -22.87 85.20
CA ASP A 6 -2.28 -21.79 86.14
C ASP A 6 -1.00 -20.97 85.83
N VAL A 7 -1.02 -19.67 85.48
CA VAL A 7 -1.82 -18.47 85.82
C VAL A 7 -1.63 -17.96 87.26
N LEU A 8 -1.06 -16.74 87.37
CA LEU A 8 -1.36 -15.60 88.27
C LEU A 8 -0.11 -14.69 88.32
N ASP A 9 -0.12 -13.45 87.77
CA ASP A 9 -0.58 -12.18 88.39
C ASP A 9 0.54 -11.52 89.26
N LEU A 10 0.82 -10.21 89.37
CA LEU A 10 0.11 -8.93 89.17
C LEU A 10 1.12 -7.73 89.23
N HIS A 11 0.94 -6.74 88.33
CA HIS A 11 0.93 -5.25 88.50
C HIS A 11 2.09 -4.43 89.16
N PRO A 12 2.10 -3.07 89.06
CA PRO A 12 1.74 -2.16 87.95
C PRO A 12 2.77 -1.00 87.75
N LEU A 13 2.72 -0.30 86.60
CA LEU A 13 3.47 0.94 86.35
C LEU A 13 2.53 2.03 85.78
N LEU A 14 2.63 3.23 86.34
CA LEU A 14 2.22 4.53 85.78
C LEU A 14 3.15 5.61 86.40
N PRO A 15 3.32 6.80 85.81
CA PRO A 15 3.75 7.07 84.44
C PRO A 15 4.92 8.09 84.43
N GLY A 16 5.89 7.93 83.54
CA GLY A 16 6.97 8.90 83.33
C GLY A 16 6.99 9.37 81.88
N GLU A 17 6.79 10.68 81.69
CA GLU A 17 6.96 11.38 80.42
C GLU A 17 8.37 11.13 79.86
N THR A 18 8.47 10.71 78.60
CA THR A 18 9.71 10.81 77.83
C THR A 18 9.42 11.34 76.43
N SER A 19 10.26 12.31 76.08
CA SER A 19 10.23 13.21 74.95
C SER A 19 10.44 12.49 73.62
N PHE A 20 9.65 12.83 72.60
CA PHE A 20 9.83 12.36 71.23
C PHE A 20 11.05 13.06 70.59
N SER A 21 12.14 12.33 70.33
CA SER A 21 13.18 12.75 69.38
C SER A 21 12.76 12.35 67.96
N SER A 22 12.73 13.32 67.05
CA SER A 22 12.34 13.17 65.65
C SER A 22 13.45 12.51 64.81
N CYS A 23 13.37 11.20 64.60
CA CYS A 23 13.92 10.58 63.39
C CYS A 23 12.81 10.61 62.32
N GLN A 24 13.01 11.36 61.23
CA GLN A 24 12.08 11.40 60.10
C GLN A 24 12.10 10.03 59.38
N HIS A 25 11.20 9.13 59.79
CA HIS A 25 10.94 7.90 59.06
C HIS A 25 10.30 8.26 57.71
N SER A 26 10.72 7.59 56.63
CA SER A 26 10.09 7.80 55.32
C SER A 26 8.60 7.42 55.38
N ALA A 27 7.74 8.10 54.63
CA ALA A 27 6.30 7.82 54.64
C ALA A 27 5.98 6.34 54.30
N GLY A 28 6.80 5.71 53.44
CA GLY A 28 6.70 4.28 53.12
C GLY A 28 7.08 3.34 54.27
N GLU A 29 8.06 3.71 55.10
CA GLU A 29 8.46 2.97 56.31
C GLU A 29 7.36 3.01 57.37
N ALA A 30 6.80 4.19 57.64
CA ALA A 30 5.67 4.32 58.55
C ALA A 30 4.43 3.52 58.09
N ALA A 31 4.19 3.47 56.77
CA ALA A 31 3.13 2.65 56.18
C ALA A 31 3.40 1.14 56.25
N ALA A 32 4.66 0.71 56.11
CA ALA A 32 5.07 -0.69 56.29
C ALA A 32 4.88 -1.15 57.74
N ASP A 33 5.32 -0.34 58.71
CA ASP A 33 5.14 -0.58 60.14
C ASP A 33 3.67 -0.63 60.54
N ALA A 34 2.84 0.24 59.96
CA ALA A 34 1.40 0.22 60.16
C ALA A 34 0.74 -1.06 59.63
N ALA A 35 1.21 -1.59 58.49
CA ALA A 35 0.74 -2.87 57.96
C ALA A 35 1.15 -4.05 58.85
N LEU A 36 2.38 -4.07 59.37
CA LEU A 36 2.86 -5.07 60.35
C LEU A 36 2.06 -4.99 61.67
N ALA A 37 1.84 -3.77 62.18
CA ALA A 37 1.03 -3.52 63.36
C ALA A 37 -0.44 -3.95 63.18
N ALA A 38 -0.98 -3.81 61.97
CA ALA A 38 -2.34 -4.24 61.63
C ALA A 38 -2.50 -5.76 61.64
N LEU A 39 -1.42 -6.53 61.44
CA LEU A 39 -1.43 -7.98 61.62
C LEU A 39 -1.49 -8.38 63.10
N ALA A 40 -0.93 -7.59 64.01
CA ALA A 40 -0.98 -7.89 65.44
C ALA A 40 -2.38 -7.69 66.07
N GLY A 41 -3.22 -6.82 65.49
CA GLY A 41 -4.55 -6.49 65.98
C GLY A 41 -5.71 -7.24 65.30
N PRO A 42 -6.90 -7.31 65.93
CA PRO A 42 -8.09 -7.93 65.33
C PRO A 42 -8.78 -7.06 64.25
N TRP A 43 -8.49 -5.76 64.22
CA TRP A 43 -9.11 -4.77 63.36
C TRP A 43 -8.07 -3.89 62.65
N HIS A 44 -8.32 -3.56 61.38
CA HIS A 44 -7.55 -2.59 60.62
C HIS A 44 -8.47 -1.68 59.79
N LEU A 45 -7.99 -0.49 59.44
CA LEU A 45 -8.65 0.40 58.49
C LEU A 45 -7.92 0.32 57.15
N ALA A 46 -8.63 -0.01 56.09
CA ALA A 46 -8.11 -0.05 54.72
C ALA A 46 -8.47 1.25 53.98
N VAL A 47 -7.49 1.92 53.38
CA VAL A 47 -7.73 3.11 52.55
C VAL A 47 -8.21 2.67 51.16
N LEU A 48 -9.48 2.91 50.86
CA LEU A 48 -10.12 2.52 49.60
C LEU A 48 -9.96 3.57 48.49
N ASP A 49 -9.88 4.85 48.86
CA ASP A 49 -9.85 5.97 47.94
C ASP A 49 -9.16 7.18 48.59
N GLY A 50 -8.61 8.08 47.77
CA GLY A 50 -7.79 9.22 48.22
C GLY A 50 -6.29 9.07 47.88
N PRO A 51 -5.45 10.06 48.26
CA PRO A 51 -4.02 10.08 47.91
C PRO A 51 -3.24 8.88 48.49
N ASP A 52 -3.69 8.36 49.63
CA ASP A 52 -3.08 7.24 50.35
C ASP A 52 -3.72 5.88 50.01
N ARG A 53 -4.33 5.75 48.82
CA ARG A 53 -5.10 4.57 48.43
C ARG A 53 -4.24 3.29 48.46
N GLY A 54 -4.79 2.28 49.12
CA GLY A 54 -4.17 0.96 49.29
C GLY A 54 -3.37 0.80 50.58
N LEU A 55 -3.14 1.85 51.36
CA LEU A 55 -2.49 1.73 52.67
C LEU A 55 -3.41 1.08 53.71
N VAL A 56 -2.79 0.59 54.78
CA VAL A 56 -3.45 -0.06 55.91
C VAL A 56 -3.04 0.61 57.21
N ILE A 57 -4.02 0.85 58.07
CA ILE A 57 -3.82 1.51 59.37
C ILE A 57 -4.26 0.56 60.48
N ALA A 58 -3.36 0.31 61.42
CA ALA A 58 -3.65 -0.52 62.58
C ALA A 58 -4.65 0.18 63.54
N VAL A 59 -5.70 -0.53 63.97
CA VAL A 59 -6.62 0.00 64.97
C VAL A 59 -6.12 -0.43 66.35
N ARG A 60 -5.65 0.53 67.15
CA ARG A 60 -5.19 0.34 68.53
C ARG A 60 -6.08 1.11 69.50
N ASP A 61 -6.22 0.63 70.74
CA ASP A 61 -7.04 1.31 71.73
C ASP A 61 -6.40 2.64 72.16
N GLY A 62 -7.13 3.73 72.02
CA GLY A 62 -6.67 5.08 72.36
C GLY A 62 -5.87 5.81 71.26
N ALA A 63 -5.62 5.19 70.10
CA ALA A 63 -4.82 5.76 69.02
C ALA A 63 -5.50 6.95 68.32
N PHE A 64 -4.71 7.91 67.86
CA PHE A 64 -5.17 9.08 67.10
C PHE A 64 -4.83 8.89 65.63
N LEU A 65 -5.84 8.86 64.78
CA LEU A 65 -5.69 8.85 63.34
C LEU A 65 -5.59 10.29 62.81
N GLY A 66 -4.52 10.61 62.10
CA GLY A 66 -4.33 11.92 61.48
C GLY A 66 -3.15 12.00 60.52
N ARG A 67 -2.93 13.19 59.95
CA ARG A 67 -1.89 13.46 58.96
C ARG A 67 -0.48 13.42 59.58
N GLY A 68 0.41 12.62 59.01
CA GLY A 68 1.80 12.45 59.44
C GLY A 68 2.12 11.14 60.20
N GLU A 69 1.12 10.28 60.46
CA GLU A 69 1.37 8.89 60.90
C GLU A 69 1.46 7.94 59.69
N VAL A 70 0.32 7.70 59.03
CA VAL A 70 0.22 6.83 57.83
C VAL A 70 -0.51 7.54 56.68
N LEU A 71 -1.36 8.53 57.00
CA LEU A 71 -2.06 9.34 56.02
C LEU A 71 -1.26 10.62 55.71
N SER A 72 -1.17 10.92 54.43
CA SER A 72 -0.49 12.08 53.85
C SER A 72 -1.48 13.12 53.35
N ASP A 73 -2.77 12.75 53.22
CA ASP A 73 -3.86 13.62 52.76
C ASP A 73 -3.84 15.00 53.47
N PRO A 74 -3.60 16.10 52.74
CA PRO A 74 -3.48 17.43 53.33
C PRO A 74 -4.79 17.90 53.97
N LEU A 75 -5.94 17.35 53.55
CA LEU A 75 -7.26 17.65 54.09
C LEU A 75 -7.56 16.90 55.40
N VAL A 76 -6.66 16.04 55.86
CA VAL A 76 -6.75 15.36 57.16
C VAL A 76 -5.97 16.16 58.22
N SER A 77 -6.60 16.50 59.34
CA SER A 77 -5.92 17.13 60.48
C SER A 77 -4.88 16.20 61.13
N ARG A 78 -3.81 16.73 61.74
CA ARG A 78 -2.78 15.92 62.44
C ARG A 78 -3.33 15.02 63.55
N ARG A 79 -4.41 15.43 64.21
CA ARG A 79 -5.20 14.60 65.14
C ARG A 79 -6.67 14.67 64.71
N HIS A 80 -7.06 13.84 63.74
CA HIS A 80 -8.38 13.92 63.11
C HIS A 80 -9.43 13.09 63.87
N LEU A 81 -9.14 11.83 64.15
CA LEU A 81 -10.11 10.87 64.69
C LEU A 81 -9.45 9.99 65.77
N ARG A 82 -10.03 9.91 66.97
CA ARG A 82 -9.56 9.00 68.02
C ARG A 82 -10.29 7.67 67.95
N LEU A 83 -9.55 6.56 67.95
CA LEU A 83 -10.10 5.21 67.93
C LEU A 83 -9.99 4.58 69.32
N ARG A 84 -11.05 3.90 69.77
CA ARG A 84 -11.10 3.14 71.01
C ARG A 84 -11.70 1.75 70.76
N ILE A 85 -11.20 0.75 71.47
CA ILE A 85 -11.68 -0.63 71.35
C ILE A 85 -12.35 -0.99 72.68
N HIS A 86 -13.68 -1.15 72.66
CA HIS A 86 -14.46 -1.48 73.86
C HIS A 86 -15.38 -2.67 73.58
N GLY A 87 -15.22 -3.77 74.34
CA GLY A 87 -16.02 -5.00 74.18
C GLY A 87 -15.96 -5.62 72.78
N GLY A 88 -14.79 -5.61 72.12
CA GLY A 88 -14.58 -6.13 70.77
C GLY A 88 -15.18 -5.27 69.64
N ARG A 89 -15.66 -4.07 69.95
CA ARG A 89 -16.22 -3.09 69.00
C ARG A 89 -15.30 -1.87 68.91
N VAL A 90 -15.20 -1.30 67.71
CA VAL A 90 -14.39 -0.09 67.47
C VAL A 90 -15.28 1.15 67.58
N LEU A 91 -14.91 2.06 68.46
CA LEU A 91 -15.51 3.37 68.65
C LEU A 91 -14.60 4.43 68.05
N ALA A 92 -15.18 5.42 67.38
CA ALA A 92 -14.44 6.48 66.72
C ALA A 92 -15.01 7.85 67.09
N GLN A 93 -14.16 8.75 67.58
CA GLN A 93 -14.54 10.08 68.03
C GLN A 93 -13.76 11.14 67.25
N ASP A 94 -14.48 12.07 66.61
CA ASP A 94 -13.88 13.22 65.93
C ASP A 94 -13.23 14.15 66.98
N CYS A 95 -11.96 14.50 66.77
CA CYS A 95 -11.16 15.30 67.70
C CYS A 95 -11.26 16.82 67.45
N GLY A 96 -12.34 17.28 66.81
CA GLY A 96 -12.50 18.67 66.38
C GLY A 96 -11.78 18.94 65.06
N SER A 97 -11.78 17.97 64.14
CA SER A 97 -11.15 18.11 62.83
C SER A 97 -11.70 19.28 62.02
N ALA A 98 -10.82 19.98 61.30
CA ALA A 98 -11.17 21.15 60.50
C ALA A 98 -12.22 20.81 59.41
N ASN A 99 -12.05 19.66 58.77
CA ASN A 99 -12.90 19.20 57.66
C ASN A 99 -14.01 18.23 58.10
N GLY A 100 -14.06 17.84 59.37
CA GLY A 100 -15.07 16.92 59.93
C GLY A 100 -14.89 15.46 59.52
N SER A 101 -15.33 14.56 60.40
CA SER A 101 -15.39 13.12 60.11
C SER A 101 -16.78 12.68 59.61
N TYR A 102 -16.84 11.93 58.50
CA TYR A 102 -18.11 11.49 57.91
C TYR A 102 -18.22 9.96 57.91
N ARG A 103 -19.41 9.44 58.26
CA ARG A 103 -19.75 8.02 58.19
C ARG A 103 -20.75 7.77 57.07
N TYR A 104 -20.49 6.76 56.26
CA TYR A 104 -21.40 6.37 55.19
C TYR A 104 -22.66 5.68 55.73
N TRP A 105 -23.82 6.16 55.30
CA TRP A 105 -25.12 5.56 55.60
C TRP A 105 -25.58 4.65 54.45
N HIS A 106 -26.23 3.54 54.79
CA HIS A 106 -26.61 2.48 53.85
C HIS A 106 -27.53 2.92 52.69
N LEU A 107 -28.17 4.09 52.77
CA LEU A 107 -28.97 4.73 51.69
C LEU A 107 -28.14 5.60 50.72
N GLY A 108 -26.81 5.66 50.85
CA GLY A 108 -25.96 6.41 49.91
C GLY A 108 -25.49 7.79 50.36
N LEU A 109 -25.77 8.18 51.59
CA LEU A 109 -25.48 9.52 52.12
C LEU A 109 -24.33 9.50 53.13
N TRP A 110 -23.48 10.52 53.11
CA TRP A 110 -22.41 10.73 54.10
C TRP A 110 -22.92 11.61 55.24
N TRP A 111 -22.88 11.07 56.47
CA TRP A 111 -23.36 11.77 57.66
C TRP A 111 -22.19 12.24 58.50
N ARG A 112 -22.13 13.55 58.79
CA ARG A 112 -21.10 14.11 59.67
C ARG A 112 -21.32 13.62 61.10
N ALA A 113 -20.27 13.10 61.72
CA ALA A 113 -20.33 12.60 63.08
C ALA A 113 -20.09 13.73 64.09
N ARG A 114 -21.06 13.98 64.97
CA ARG A 114 -20.95 15.00 66.05
C ARG A 114 -20.78 14.37 67.44
N ARG A 115 -20.93 13.05 67.57
CA ARG A 115 -20.77 12.25 68.80
C ARG A 115 -19.99 10.97 68.47
N GLU A 116 -19.54 10.25 69.48
CA GLU A 116 -18.81 8.99 69.34
C GLU A 116 -19.56 7.98 68.44
N MET A 117 -18.87 7.50 67.39
CA MET A 117 -19.40 6.61 66.37
C MET A 117 -19.08 5.15 66.69
N ARG A 118 -20.10 4.30 66.70
CA ARG A 118 -19.93 2.85 66.69
C ARG A 118 -19.63 2.37 65.26
N LEU A 119 -18.45 1.80 65.05
CA LEU A 119 -18.04 1.19 63.79
C LEU A 119 -18.28 -0.32 63.82
N ARG A 120 -18.87 -0.83 62.74
CA ARG A 120 -18.99 -2.28 62.47
C ARG A 120 -18.06 -2.64 61.31
N GLU A 121 -17.76 -3.92 61.14
CA GLU A 121 -17.07 -4.41 59.95
C GLU A 121 -17.77 -3.93 58.66
N GLY A 122 -17.01 -3.37 57.72
CA GLY A 122 -17.49 -2.77 56.48
C GLY A 122 -18.06 -1.36 56.63
N THR A 123 -17.83 -0.69 57.78
CA THR A 123 -18.19 0.74 57.93
C THR A 123 -17.20 1.59 57.16
N LEU A 124 -17.73 2.47 56.30
CA LEU A 124 -16.94 3.43 55.54
C LEU A 124 -16.90 4.77 56.28
N LEU A 125 -15.68 5.28 56.45
CA LEU A 125 -15.35 6.59 57.00
C LEU A 125 -14.71 7.45 55.93
N ARG A 126 -15.06 8.73 55.89
CA ARG A 126 -14.39 9.71 55.04
C ARG A 126 -13.80 10.80 55.92
N LEU A 127 -12.50 10.99 55.79
CA LEU A 127 -11.70 12.00 56.49
C LEU A 127 -10.98 12.80 55.42
N GLY A 128 -11.34 14.09 55.26
CA GLY A 128 -10.82 14.88 54.14
C GLY A 128 -11.21 14.27 52.77
N GLY A 129 -10.20 13.97 51.95
CA GLY A 129 -10.32 13.28 50.66
C GLY A 129 -10.22 11.75 50.75
N SER A 130 -9.76 11.21 51.87
CA SER A 130 -9.51 9.79 52.06
C SER A 130 -10.74 9.02 52.54
N VAL A 131 -11.03 7.87 51.91
CA VAL A 131 -12.11 6.94 52.27
C VAL A 131 -11.54 5.67 52.87
N LEU A 132 -11.90 5.37 54.11
CA LEU A 132 -11.40 4.27 54.91
C LEU A 132 -12.51 3.24 55.18
N GLU A 133 -12.19 1.95 55.16
CA GLU A 133 -13.09 0.87 55.55
C GLU A 133 -12.56 0.11 56.77
N LEU A 134 -13.39 -0.03 57.80
CA LEU A 134 -13.04 -0.88 58.95
C LEU A 134 -13.21 -2.36 58.59
N ARG A 135 -12.13 -3.13 58.67
CA ARG A 135 -12.09 -4.56 58.35
C ARG A 135 -11.51 -5.37 59.50
N ARG A 136 -11.94 -6.62 59.61
CA ARG A 136 -11.27 -7.60 60.48
C ARG A 136 -10.01 -8.10 59.80
N ARG A 137 -9.01 -8.50 60.60
CA ARG A 137 -7.82 -9.18 60.08
C ARG A 137 -8.23 -10.42 59.24
N PRO A 138 -7.75 -10.57 58.00
CA PRO A 138 -7.98 -11.77 57.21
C PRO A 138 -7.27 -12.97 57.84
N CYS A 139 -7.95 -14.12 57.92
CA CYS A 139 -7.36 -15.35 58.48
C CYS A 139 -6.44 -16.09 57.50
N ASP A 140 -6.54 -15.80 56.20
CA ASP A 140 -5.78 -16.46 55.13
C ASP A 140 -5.31 -15.39 54.12
N LEU A 141 -3.98 -15.20 54.02
CA LEU A 141 -3.31 -14.22 53.16
C LEU A 141 -2.52 -14.89 52.02
N VAL A 142 -2.91 -16.10 51.59
CA VAL A 142 -2.22 -16.81 50.50
C VAL A 142 -2.54 -16.22 49.11
N VAL A 143 -1.51 -15.72 48.42
CA VAL A 143 -1.63 -15.21 47.05
C VAL A 143 -1.52 -16.37 46.05
N ALA A 144 -2.68 -16.87 45.56
CA ALA A 144 -2.70 -17.95 44.57
C ALA A 144 -1.94 -17.60 43.27
N ALA A 145 -1.34 -18.59 42.60
CA ALA A 145 -0.78 -18.48 41.25
C ALA A 145 -1.85 -18.71 40.17
N PRO A 146 -1.77 -18.05 38.99
CA PRO A 146 -2.61 -18.41 37.86
C PRO A 146 -2.31 -19.85 37.44
N ALA A 147 -3.36 -20.65 37.20
CA ALA A 147 -3.18 -21.96 36.61
C ALA A 147 -2.41 -21.81 35.29
N ALA A 148 -1.35 -22.60 35.11
CA ALA A 148 -0.56 -22.63 33.88
C ALA A 148 -1.53 -22.71 32.68
N PRO A 149 -1.29 -21.93 31.60
CA PRO A 149 -2.14 -22.02 30.43
C PRO A 149 -2.12 -23.47 29.96
N ALA A 150 -3.23 -24.19 30.14
CA ALA A 150 -3.40 -25.52 29.57
C ALA A 150 -3.01 -25.41 28.10
N SER A 151 -2.07 -26.25 27.69
CA SER A 151 -1.52 -26.26 26.34
C SER A 151 -2.63 -26.08 25.31
N SER A 152 -2.30 -25.31 24.27
CA SER A 152 -3.11 -25.08 23.07
C SER A 152 -3.82 -26.34 22.52
N ALA A 153 -3.35 -27.53 22.89
CA ALA A 153 -3.99 -28.83 22.66
C ALA A 153 -5.47 -28.93 23.10
N ALA A 154 -5.87 -28.38 24.26
CA ALA A 154 -7.26 -28.53 24.74
C ALA A 154 -8.28 -27.73 23.89
N TRP A 155 -7.89 -26.54 23.43
CA TRP A 155 -8.73 -25.74 22.53
C TRP A 155 -8.70 -26.23 21.09
N LEU A 156 -7.58 -26.82 20.65
CA LEU A 156 -7.50 -27.55 19.38
C LEU A 156 -8.40 -28.79 19.39
N MET A 157 -8.49 -29.52 20.51
CA MET A 157 -9.43 -30.64 20.64
C MET A 157 -10.88 -30.19 20.61
N VAL A 158 -11.25 -29.11 21.30
CA VAL A 158 -12.63 -28.58 21.26
C VAL A 158 -12.98 -28.04 19.87
N GLY A 159 -12.06 -27.34 19.21
CA GLY A 159 -12.23 -26.88 17.82
C GLY A 159 -12.36 -28.04 16.83
N SER A 160 -11.54 -29.07 16.98
CA SER A 160 -11.59 -30.29 16.18
C SER A 160 -12.90 -31.07 16.41
N LEU A 161 -13.38 -31.15 17.65
CA LEU A 161 -14.64 -31.80 18.00
C LEU A 161 -15.85 -31.07 17.40
N VAL A 162 -15.86 -29.72 17.41
CA VAL A 162 -16.92 -28.92 16.79
C VAL A 162 -16.90 -29.06 15.27
N CYS A 163 -15.72 -29.09 14.64
CA CYS A 163 -15.58 -29.38 13.21
C CYS A 163 -16.08 -30.78 12.85
N LEU A 164 -15.73 -31.80 13.65
CA LEU A 164 -16.20 -33.17 13.46
C LEU A 164 -17.72 -33.30 13.63
N LEU A 165 -18.31 -32.59 14.60
CA LEU A 165 -19.77 -32.55 14.80
C LEU A 165 -20.49 -31.87 13.65
N VAL A 166 -19.98 -30.73 13.16
CA VAL A 166 -20.57 -30.02 12.01
C VAL A 166 -20.46 -30.86 10.74
N MET A 167 -19.29 -31.48 10.49
CA MET A 167 -19.13 -32.39 9.34
C MET A 167 -20.02 -33.64 9.47
N GLY A 168 -20.12 -34.22 10.66
CA GLY A 168 -20.96 -35.40 10.93
C GLY A 168 -22.44 -35.11 10.74
N CYS A 169 -22.94 -33.97 11.22
CA CYS A 169 -24.32 -33.54 11.01
C CYS A 169 -24.60 -33.23 9.54
N SER A 170 -23.69 -32.55 8.83
CA SER A 170 -23.85 -32.27 7.39
C SER A 170 -23.83 -33.54 6.54
N ALA A 171 -22.97 -34.51 6.87
CA ALA A 171 -22.93 -35.82 6.21
C ALA A 171 -24.20 -36.64 6.49
N ALA A 172 -24.69 -36.65 7.74
CA ALA A 172 -25.93 -37.34 8.11
C ALA A 172 -27.15 -36.74 7.41
N VAL A 173 -27.22 -35.41 7.26
CA VAL A 173 -28.29 -34.72 6.52
C VAL A 173 -28.20 -35.02 5.02
N ALA A 174 -27.00 -35.07 4.44
CA ALA A 174 -26.79 -35.42 3.03
C ALA A 174 -27.22 -36.86 2.70
N VAL A 175 -26.89 -37.81 3.57
CA VAL A 175 -27.28 -39.23 3.41
C VAL A 175 -28.79 -39.42 3.55
N ARG A 176 -29.46 -38.62 4.40
CA ARG A 176 -30.91 -38.76 4.64
C ARG A 176 -31.79 -38.11 3.58
N THR A 177 -31.29 -37.11 2.85
CA THR A 177 -32.13 -36.27 1.97
C THR A 177 -31.97 -36.56 0.48
N GLY A 178 -30.92 -37.29 0.06
CA GLY A 178 -30.78 -37.81 -1.31
C GLY A 178 -30.75 -36.76 -2.44
N SER A 179 -30.70 -35.47 -2.11
CA SER A 179 -30.79 -34.37 -3.08
C SER A 179 -29.40 -33.82 -3.42
N ARG A 180 -29.15 -33.55 -4.71
CA ARG A 180 -27.88 -32.98 -5.21
C ARG A 180 -27.50 -31.64 -4.54
N GLY A 181 -28.48 -30.91 -4.00
CA GLY A 181 -28.25 -29.66 -3.24
C GLY A 181 -27.60 -29.88 -1.87
N ALA A 182 -27.78 -31.05 -1.25
CA ALA A 182 -27.19 -31.33 0.07
C ALA A 182 -25.66 -31.55 -0.02
N MET A 183 -25.15 -32.00 -1.16
CA MET A 183 -23.71 -32.13 -1.42
C MET A 183 -23.00 -30.77 -1.44
N GLY A 184 -23.67 -29.73 -1.95
CA GLY A 184 -23.14 -28.35 -1.95
C GLY A 184 -22.96 -27.78 -0.54
N MET A 185 -23.83 -28.11 0.40
CA MET A 185 -23.67 -27.67 1.80
C MET A 185 -22.46 -28.32 2.49
N VAL A 186 -22.10 -29.55 2.13
CA VAL A 186 -20.91 -30.23 2.68
C VAL A 186 -19.62 -29.54 2.23
N MET A 187 -19.56 -29.00 1.01
CA MET A 187 -18.39 -28.23 0.54
C MET A 187 -18.24 -26.86 1.21
N VAL A 188 -19.36 -26.23 1.64
CA VAL A 188 -19.34 -24.87 2.22
C VAL A 188 -19.15 -24.90 3.75
N ALA A 189 -19.45 -26.03 4.40
CA ALA A 189 -19.31 -26.22 5.86
C ALA A 189 -17.91 -25.90 6.44
N PRO A 190 -16.77 -26.26 5.79
CA PRO A 190 -15.44 -25.91 6.29
C PRO A 190 -15.20 -24.39 6.29
N MET A 191 -15.73 -23.70 5.28
CA MET A 191 -15.59 -22.25 5.12
C MET A 191 -16.44 -21.49 6.14
N VAL A 192 -17.63 -22.01 6.48
CA VAL A 192 -18.48 -21.48 7.55
C VAL A 192 -17.86 -21.73 8.94
N ALA A 193 -17.27 -22.90 9.17
CA ALA A 193 -16.55 -23.18 10.42
C ALA A 193 -15.32 -22.28 10.61
N MET A 194 -14.55 -22.04 9.54
CA MET A 194 -13.40 -21.13 9.58
C MET A 194 -13.80 -19.66 9.80
N THR A 195 -14.90 -19.20 9.18
CA THR A 195 -15.39 -17.84 9.36
C THR A 195 -15.93 -17.61 10.76
N ILE A 196 -16.62 -18.58 11.36
CA ILE A 196 -17.05 -18.53 12.77
C ILE A 196 -15.84 -18.50 13.72
N MET A 197 -14.80 -19.31 13.48
CA MET A 197 -13.56 -19.28 14.27
C MET A 197 -12.80 -17.94 14.16
N ARG A 198 -12.81 -17.28 12.99
CA ARG A 198 -12.22 -15.94 12.81
C ARG A 198 -13.06 -14.82 13.43
N LEU A 199 -14.38 -14.97 13.55
CA LEU A 199 -15.26 -13.93 14.10
C LEU A 199 -15.23 -13.86 15.65
N VAL A 200 -14.95 -14.96 16.34
CA VAL A 200 -14.98 -15.03 17.81
C VAL A 200 -13.93 -14.12 18.49
N PRO A 201 -12.67 -14.02 18.02
CA PRO A 201 -11.72 -13.03 18.51
C PRO A 201 -12.09 -11.58 18.12
N PHE A 202 -12.68 -11.39 16.94
CA PHE A 202 -13.06 -10.08 16.40
C PHE A 202 -14.24 -9.45 17.16
N LEU A 203 -15.25 -10.25 17.53
CA LEU A 203 -16.37 -9.83 18.38
C LEU A 203 -15.92 -9.53 19.83
N GLN A 204 -14.82 -10.14 20.28
CA GLN A 204 -14.21 -9.87 21.58
C GLN A 204 -13.40 -8.56 21.58
N ARG A 205 -12.80 -8.15 20.45
CA ARG A 205 -12.17 -6.82 20.24
C ARG A 205 -13.19 -5.70 20.08
N ARG A 206 -14.35 -5.92 19.43
CA ARG A 206 -15.40 -4.89 19.32
C ARG A 206 -16.12 -4.57 20.64
N ARG A 207 -16.07 -5.46 21.65
CA ARG A 207 -16.60 -5.17 22.99
C ARG A 207 -15.67 -4.31 23.85
N SER A 208 -14.38 -4.19 23.53
CA SER A 208 -13.43 -3.33 24.28
C SER A 208 -13.44 -1.87 23.83
N GLN A 209 -13.90 -1.55 22.62
CA GLN A 209 -13.98 -0.17 22.13
C GLN A 209 -15.24 0.60 22.60
N ARG A 210 -16.24 -0.06 23.21
CA ARG A 210 -17.48 0.58 23.68
C ARG A 210 -17.50 1.03 25.15
N THR A 211 -16.38 0.92 25.87
CA THR A 211 -16.28 1.37 27.27
C THR A 211 -15.27 2.50 27.50
N GLY A 212 -14.76 3.12 26.43
CA GLY A 212 -13.94 4.33 26.48
C GLY A 212 -14.79 5.59 26.36
N ARG A 213 -15.64 5.87 27.36
CA ARG A 213 -16.22 7.21 27.62
C ARG A 213 -16.91 7.21 28.97
N ALA A 214 -16.15 7.50 30.02
CA ALA A 214 -16.65 7.98 31.31
C ALA A 214 -15.46 8.46 32.18
N GLY A 215 -14.82 9.55 31.77
CA GLY A 215 -13.97 10.35 32.66
C GLY A 215 -14.80 11.49 33.23
N GLY A 216 -14.94 11.54 34.56
CA GLY A 216 -15.61 12.60 35.29
C GLY A 216 -15.73 12.25 36.78
N PRO A 217 -15.20 13.06 37.71
CA PRO A 217 -15.17 12.74 39.13
C PRO A 217 -16.55 13.03 39.73
N ARG A 218 -17.45 12.06 39.63
CA ARG A 218 -18.67 12.02 40.43
C ARG A 218 -18.79 10.65 41.06
N TRP A 219 -18.58 10.60 42.36
CA TRP A 219 -18.93 9.45 43.20
C TRP A 219 -20.46 9.26 43.15
N ARG A 220 -20.98 8.69 42.06
CA ARG A 220 -22.37 8.23 41.95
C ARG A 220 -22.40 6.83 42.51
N GLY A 221 -23.14 6.67 43.61
CA GLY A 221 -23.37 5.38 44.25
C GLY A 221 -23.72 4.31 43.21
N ARG A 222 -22.75 3.44 42.90
CA ARG A 222 -23.04 2.16 42.26
C ARG A 222 -23.98 1.44 43.20
N ARG A 223 -25.27 1.35 42.81
CA ARG A 223 -26.23 0.43 43.41
C ARG A 223 -25.50 -0.88 43.66
N ARG A 224 -25.37 -1.26 44.92
CA ARG A 224 -24.83 -2.56 45.35
C ARG A 224 -25.63 -3.63 44.60
N ARG A 225 -25.11 -4.14 43.48
CA ARG A 225 -25.54 -5.43 42.96
C ARG A 225 -25.28 -6.41 44.10
N ARG A 226 -26.35 -7.05 44.58
CA ARG A 226 -26.34 -8.06 45.64
C ARG A 226 -25.09 -8.94 45.51
N GLY A 227 -24.21 -8.92 46.53
CA GLY A 227 -23.28 -10.02 46.78
C GLY A 227 -21.76 -9.80 46.68
N ARG A 228 -21.22 -8.61 46.38
CA ARG A 228 -19.75 -8.41 46.44
C ARG A 228 -19.36 -7.28 47.40
N ARG A 229 -18.91 -7.66 48.61
CA ARG A 229 -18.22 -6.75 49.54
C ARG A 229 -16.76 -6.61 49.08
N PRO A 230 -16.17 -5.40 49.06
CA PRO A 230 -14.72 -5.26 48.98
C PRO A 230 -14.06 -6.01 50.15
N GLY A 231 -12.89 -6.59 49.92
CA GLY A 231 -12.18 -7.47 50.87
C GLY A 231 -12.03 -8.90 50.36
N TRP A 232 -11.12 -9.64 50.99
CA TRP A 232 -10.68 -10.99 50.62
C TRP A 232 -11.80 -12.05 50.76
N ARG A 233 -12.81 -11.98 49.88
CA ARG A 233 -13.82 -13.02 49.70
C ARG A 233 -13.86 -13.38 48.22
N HIS A 234 -13.72 -14.67 47.92
CA HIS A 234 -13.50 -15.25 46.59
C HIS A 234 -12.09 -15.08 46.00
N GLY A 235 -11.11 -14.74 46.84
CA GLY A 235 -9.69 -14.78 46.48
C GLY A 235 -9.16 -13.61 45.63
N GLU A 236 -9.94 -12.58 45.32
CA GLU A 236 -9.42 -11.40 44.60
C GLU A 236 -8.78 -10.43 45.62
N PRO A 237 -7.44 -10.25 45.63
CA PRO A 237 -6.79 -9.32 46.55
C PRO A 237 -6.99 -7.87 46.10
N ASP A 238 -7.28 -6.97 47.03
CA ASP A 238 -7.21 -5.52 46.82
C ASP A 238 -5.89 -4.95 47.37
N PRO A 239 -5.50 -3.71 47.03
CA PRO A 239 -4.20 -3.16 47.42
C PRO A 239 -3.88 -3.20 48.91
N ALA A 240 -4.87 -2.92 49.76
CA ALA A 240 -4.74 -3.00 51.21
C ALA A 240 -4.46 -4.42 51.69
N THR A 241 -5.18 -5.42 51.17
CA THR A 241 -4.94 -6.80 51.58
C THR A 241 -3.67 -7.39 50.96
N MET A 242 -3.29 -6.95 49.76
CA MET A 242 -1.99 -7.31 49.16
C MET A 242 -0.81 -6.81 50.01
N LEU A 243 -0.90 -5.57 50.51
CA LEU A 243 0.12 -5.03 51.43
C LEU A 243 0.22 -5.86 52.71
N LEU A 244 -0.91 -6.27 53.29
CA LEU A 244 -0.93 -7.19 54.44
C LEU A 244 -0.34 -8.56 54.12
N ALA A 245 -0.55 -9.09 52.92
CA ALA A 245 0.05 -10.36 52.49
C ALA A 245 1.57 -10.27 52.40
N VAL A 246 2.10 -9.18 51.84
CA VAL A 246 3.55 -8.91 51.81
C VAL A 246 4.10 -8.70 53.23
N ALA A 247 3.39 -7.95 54.09
CA ALA A 247 3.78 -7.73 55.47
C ALA A 247 3.80 -9.04 56.30
N ALA A 248 2.81 -9.91 56.11
CA ALA A 248 2.75 -11.21 56.78
C ALA A 248 3.92 -12.11 56.36
N ARG A 249 4.34 -12.04 55.10
CA ARG A 249 5.52 -12.73 54.60
C ARG A 249 6.82 -12.15 55.15
N SER A 250 6.97 -10.83 55.16
CA SER A 250 8.13 -10.15 55.76
C SER A 250 8.32 -10.54 57.23
N SER A 251 7.23 -10.57 58.01
CA SER A 251 7.25 -10.96 59.43
C SER A 251 7.67 -12.43 59.63
N MET A 252 7.26 -13.34 58.75
CA MET A 252 7.72 -14.73 58.77
C MET A 252 9.23 -14.85 58.48
N SER A 253 9.74 -14.13 57.49
CA SER A 253 11.18 -14.12 57.17
C SER A 253 12.03 -13.49 58.28
N GLN A 254 11.55 -12.46 58.99
CA GLN A 254 12.25 -11.85 60.12
C GLN A 254 12.29 -12.75 61.36
N SER A 255 11.25 -13.57 61.61
CA SER A 255 11.22 -14.51 62.74
C SER A 255 12.25 -15.65 62.61
N VAL A 256 12.73 -15.93 61.39
CA VAL A 256 13.74 -16.94 61.09
C VAL A 256 15.18 -16.40 61.23
N GLN A 257 15.37 -15.06 61.20
CA GLN A 257 16.69 -14.41 61.31
C GLN A 257 17.27 -14.34 62.73
N GLY A 258 16.55 -14.85 63.76
CA GLY A 258 17.06 -14.96 65.13
C GLY A 258 18.07 -16.10 65.36
N SER A 259 18.36 -16.91 64.32
CA SER A 259 19.40 -17.94 64.34
C SER A 259 20.34 -17.66 63.18
N GLU A 260 21.62 -17.40 63.46
CA GLU A 260 22.65 -17.21 62.43
C GLU A 260 22.68 -18.40 61.47
N ALA A 261 22.27 -18.17 60.22
CA ALA A 261 22.58 -19.00 59.06
C ALA A 261 22.46 -18.17 57.77
N GLU A 262 23.53 -18.18 56.99
CA GLU A 262 23.67 -17.58 55.67
C GLU A 262 22.50 -17.93 54.72
N GLY A 263 22.04 -16.94 53.96
CA GLY A 263 21.43 -17.11 52.63
C GLY A 263 20.33 -18.16 52.48
N SER A 264 19.23 -18.08 53.23
CA SER A 264 18.05 -18.92 52.97
C SER A 264 17.32 -18.46 51.70
N THR A 265 17.47 -19.24 50.63
CA THR A 265 16.87 -19.07 49.29
C THR A 265 15.36 -19.31 49.25
N PRO A 266 14.62 -18.71 48.30
CA PRO A 266 13.19 -18.98 48.11
C PRO A 266 12.95 -20.46 47.76
N VAL A 267 12.02 -21.09 48.50
CA VAL A 267 11.58 -22.47 48.27
C VAL A 267 10.52 -22.47 47.16
N SER A 268 10.91 -22.70 45.91
CA SER A 268 9.96 -23.15 44.89
C SER A 268 10.64 -23.86 43.70
N THR A 269 10.01 -24.96 43.30
CA THR A 269 10.45 -25.98 42.34
C THR A 269 10.37 -25.51 40.88
N SER A 270 11.42 -25.77 40.09
CA SER A 270 11.39 -26.11 38.65
C SER A 270 10.41 -25.36 37.73
N GLN A 271 10.19 -24.06 37.90
CA GLN A 271 9.34 -23.28 37.01
C GLN A 271 10.16 -22.44 36.02
N GLU A 272 10.12 -22.83 34.74
CA GLU A 272 10.74 -22.10 33.62
C GLU A 272 10.05 -20.76 33.29
N VAL A 273 8.80 -20.57 33.75
CA VAL A 273 7.96 -19.41 33.40
C VAL A 273 7.32 -18.80 34.65
N LEU A 274 7.55 -17.51 34.89
CA LEU A 274 6.88 -16.72 35.91
C LEU A 274 5.51 -16.27 35.43
N ALA A 275 4.46 -16.38 36.26
CA ALA A 275 3.13 -15.91 35.88
C ALA A 275 2.37 -15.27 37.06
N ALA A 276 1.84 -14.06 36.84
CA ALA A 276 0.94 -13.38 37.76
C ALA A 276 -0.07 -12.50 37.01
N TRP A 277 -1.09 -12.00 37.71
CA TRP A 277 -2.10 -11.14 37.08
C TRP A 277 -1.65 -9.69 37.07
N SER A 278 -1.56 -9.05 35.91
CA SER A 278 -1.26 -7.61 35.79
C SER A 278 -2.49 -6.71 36.04
N ALA A 279 -3.67 -7.30 36.23
CA ALA A 279 -4.90 -6.63 36.67
C ALA A 279 -5.81 -7.61 37.45
N GLY A 280 -7.14 -7.53 37.31
CA GLY A 280 -8.07 -8.48 37.96
C GLY A 280 -7.89 -9.94 37.52
N ARG A 281 -8.40 -10.91 38.30
CA ARG A 281 -8.30 -12.36 38.04
C ARG A 281 -9.08 -12.81 36.80
N ARG A 282 -8.55 -12.51 35.62
CA ARG A 282 -9.08 -12.92 34.31
C ARG A 282 -7.93 -13.52 33.50
N ARG A 283 -8.22 -14.52 32.66
CA ARG A 283 -7.22 -15.15 31.79
C ARG A 283 -6.47 -14.16 30.90
N ARG A 284 -7.13 -13.07 30.49
CA ARG A 284 -6.53 -12.01 29.63
C ARG A 284 -5.61 -11.04 30.37
N CYS A 285 -5.57 -11.11 31.69
CA CYS A 285 -4.74 -10.26 32.54
C CYS A 285 -3.59 -11.05 33.14
N VAL A 286 -3.30 -12.27 32.65
CA VAL A 286 -2.14 -13.04 33.06
C VAL A 286 -0.95 -12.56 32.25
N LEU A 287 0.07 -12.06 32.93
CA LEU A 287 1.36 -11.74 32.34
C LEU A 287 2.33 -12.84 32.73
N SER A 288 2.86 -13.54 31.72
CA SER A 288 3.89 -14.55 31.87
C SER A 288 5.22 -14.07 31.27
N LEU A 289 6.33 -14.39 31.94
CA LEU A 289 7.69 -14.14 31.49
C LEU A 289 8.53 -15.41 31.52
N SER A 290 9.31 -15.60 30.47
CA SER A 290 10.25 -16.70 30.30
C SER A 290 11.69 -16.23 30.51
N ASP A 291 12.62 -17.15 30.67
CA ASP A 291 14.05 -16.83 30.78
C ASP A 291 14.57 -16.07 29.54
N GLY A 292 15.37 -15.03 29.75
CA GLY A 292 15.93 -14.14 28.72
C GLY A 292 14.93 -13.19 28.05
N GLU A 293 13.66 -13.17 28.46
CA GLU A 293 12.64 -12.31 27.87
C GLU A 293 12.81 -10.85 28.33
N SER A 294 12.83 -9.93 27.36
CA SER A 294 12.80 -8.49 27.60
C SER A 294 11.51 -7.92 27.05
N LEU A 295 10.66 -7.38 27.93
CA LEU A 295 9.28 -7.01 27.62
C LEU A 295 9.04 -5.51 27.88
N ALA A 296 8.46 -4.81 26.91
CA ALA A 296 7.93 -3.48 27.08
C ALA A 296 6.40 -3.52 27.36
N LEU A 297 5.98 -2.99 28.50
CA LEU A 297 4.57 -2.77 28.83
C LEU A 297 4.14 -1.35 28.41
N VAL A 298 3.18 -1.27 27.50
CA VAL A 298 2.86 -0.02 26.79
C VAL A 298 1.44 0.48 27.12
N GLY A 299 1.30 1.75 27.49
CA GLY A 299 0.00 2.43 27.65
C GLY A 299 -0.27 3.02 29.04
N GLU A 300 -1.33 3.82 29.16
CA GLU A 300 -1.72 4.49 30.42
C GLU A 300 -1.95 3.46 31.54
N GLY A 301 -1.23 3.65 32.66
CA GLY A 301 -1.28 2.75 33.81
C GLY A 301 -0.34 1.53 33.74
N ALA A 302 0.56 1.45 32.76
CA ALA A 302 1.60 0.42 32.68
C ALA A 302 2.44 0.32 33.97
N GLY A 303 2.81 1.46 34.56
CA GLY A 303 3.52 1.51 35.85
C GLY A 303 2.74 0.86 37.00
N ASN A 304 1.44 1.14 37.09
CA ASN A 304 0.57 0.54 38.12
C ASN A 304 0.37 -0.97 37.89
N ALA A 305 0.21 -1.39 36.64
CA ALA A 305 0.11 -2.81 36.28
C ALA A 305 1.40 -3.58 36.60
N LEU A 306 2.57 -2.98 36.34
CA LEU A 306 3.88 -3.55 36.66
C LEU A 306 4.08 -3.67 38.18
N ARG A 307 3.85 -2.59 38.94
CA ARG A 307 3.94 -2.60 40.42
C ARG A 307 3.02 -3.68 41.01
N TRP A 308 1.76 -3.74 40.56
CA TRP A 308 0.79 -4.73 41.01
C TRP A 308 1.21 -6.17 40.71
N TRP A 309 1.81 -6.40 39.54
CA TRP A 309 2.32 -7.71 39.13
C TRP A 309 3.53 -8.12 39.96
N CYS A 310 4.52 -7.24 40.14
CA CYS A 310 5.70 -7.48 40.97
C CYS A 310 5.33 -7.79 42.43
N THR A 311 4.38 -7.05 43.01
CA THR A 311 3.95 -7.29 44.40
C THR A 311 3.36 -8.69 44.60
N GLN A 312 2.67 -9.25 43.61
CA GLN A 312 2.15 -10.62 43.70
C GLN A 312 3.26 -11.67 43.74
N LEU A 313 4.32 -11.49 42.96
CA LEU A 313 5.47 -12.39 42.95
C LEU A 313 6.27 -12.30 44.26
N LEU A 314 6.44 -11.07 44.77
CA LEU A 314 7.04 -10.83 46.09
C LEU A 314 6.25 -11.47 47.24
N ALA A 315 4.92 -11.41 47.19
CA ALA A 315 4.06 -12.05 48.18
C ALA A 315 4.07 -13.60 48.13
N ARG A 316 4.50 -14.18 47.00
CA ARG A 316 4.67 -15.63 46.81
C ARG A 316 6.09 -16.14 47.07
N ASP A 317 7.06 -15.23 47.21
CA ASP A 317 8.48 -15.56 47.35
C ASP A 317 9.08 -16.27 46.11
N GLU A 318 8.68 -15.86 44.90
CA GLU A 318 9.12 -16.49 43.65
C GLU A 318 10.34 -15.79 42.99
N VAL A 319 10.67 -14.54 43.36
CA VAL A 319 11.57 -13.67 42.57
C VAL A 319 12.41 -12.71 43.43
N GLN A 320 13.63 -12.43 42.97
CA GLN A 320 14.43 -11.27 43.36
C GLN A 320 14.32 -10.15 42.30
N LEU A 321 14.17 -8.91 42.73
CA LEU A 321 13.92 -7.75 41.89
C LEU A 321 15.09 -6.77 41.95
N THR A 322 15.54 -6.27 40.81
CA THR A 322 16.46 -5.13 40.71
C THR A 322 15.77 -4.00 39.98
N VAL A 323 15.66 -2.83 40.62
CA VAL A 323 15.05 -1.64 40.00
C VAL A 323 16.10 -0.97 39.11
N LEU A 324 15.79 -0.77 37.83
CA LEU A 324 16.67 -0.09 36.88
C LEU A 324 16.47 1.42 37.05
N THR A 325 17.50 2.11 37.55
CA THR A 325 17.47 3.56 37.79
C THR A 325 17.95 4.40 36.60
N ASP A 326 18.73 3.81 35.70
CA ASP A 326 19.27 4.50 34.52
C ASP A 326 18.59 3.96 33.26
N LEU A 327 17.49 4.59 32.86
CA LEU A 327 16.87 4.39 31.54
C LEU A 327 17.19 5.61 30.67
N PRO A 328 17.66 5.45 29.43
CA PRO A 328 17.98 6.59 28.55
C PRO A 328 16.77 7.53 28.40
N GLY A 329 16.96 8.83 28.67
CA GLY A 329 15.97 9.88 28.48
C GLY A 329 15.13 10.30 29.71
N ASP A 330 15.59 10.11 30.96
CA ASP A 330 14.95 10.73 32.13
C ASP A 330 15.35 12.23 32.18
N PRO A 331 14.41 13.20 32.11
CA PRO A 331 14.71 14.65 32.04
C PRO A 331 15.30 15.25 33.34
N ARG A 332 15.83 14.42 34.25
CA ARG A 332 16.30 14.83 35.57
C ARG A 332 17.76 15.27 35.62
N ASP A 333 18.57 14.98 34.59
CA ASP A 333 19.98 15.38 34.57
C ASP A 333 20.28 16.74 33.90
N GLU A 334 19.31 17.39 33.24
CA GLU A 334 19.53 18.72 32.62
C GLU A 334 19.44 19.92 33.59
N ARG A 335 19.11 19.70 34.88
CA ARG A 335 18.93 20.80 35.86
C ARG A 335 20.07 20.99 36.85
N THR A 336 21.32 20.78 36.44
CA THR A 336 22.48 21.23 37.22
C THR A 336 23.38 22.13 36.37
N GLY A 337 22.85 23.30 35.98
CA GLY A 337 23.65 24.23 35.18
C GLY A 337 23.03 25.59 34.84
N ARG A 338 22.28 26.26 35.72
CA ARG A 338 22.15 27.74 35.66
C ARG A 338 21.49 28.33 36.90
N GLN A 339 22.23 29.22 37.57
CA GLN A 339 21.74 30.11 38.62
C GLN A 339 21.26 31.44 38.02
N ASP A 340 20.27 32.02 38.70
CA ASP A 340 19.75 33.40 38.68
C ASP A 340 19.04 33.93 37.42
N SER A 341 17.71 34.13 37.53
CA SER A 341 17.13 35.44 37.91
C SER A 341 15.58 35.44 37.85
N GLY A 342 14.94 35.86 38.95
CA GLY A 342 13.81 36.81 38.98
C GLY A 342 12.44 36.47 38.33
N GLU A 343 11.47 36.26 39.22
CA GLU A 343 10.06 36.73 39.17
C GLU A 343 8.95 35.93 38.44
N HIS A 344 8.12 35.31 39.30
CA HIS A 344 6.65 35.27 39.28
C HIS A 344 5.95 34.56 38.10
N SER A 345 5.42 33.36 38.39
CA SER A 345 3.98 33.10 38.35
C SER A 345 3.63 31.84 39.13
N GLN A 346 2.75 32.01 40.12
CA GLN A 346 2.03 30.93 40.79
C GLN A 346 1.12 30.24 39.80
N GLU A 347 1.35 28.95 39.57
CA GLU A 347 0.39 27.91 39.14
C GLU A 347 1.26 26.72 38.73
N HIS A 348 1.25 25.63 39.50
CA HIS A 348 1.55 24.23 39.13
C HIS A 348 2.02 23.45 40.38
N GLU A 349 1.08 22.85 41.11
CA GLU A 349 1.35 21.74 42.05
C GLU A 349 0.53 20.47 41.70
N ASP A 350 -0.08 20.41 40.49
CA ASP A 350 -0.88 19.27 40.02
C ASP A 350 -0.24 18.52 38.84
N CYS A 351 1.10 18.41 38.79
CA CYS A 351 1.83 17.64 37.78
C CYS A 351 2.87 16.69 38.41
N GLU A 352 2.42 15.70 39.20
CA GLU A 352 3.22 14.50 39.54
C GLU A 352 2.52 13.18 39.11
N GLU A 353 1.61 13.26 38.13
CA GLU A 353 1.02 12.06 37.47
C GLU A 353 1.58 11.81 36.06
N GLU A 354 2.76 12.35 35.71
CA GLU A 354 3.49 11.85 34.53
C GLU A 354 4.05 10.47 34.85
N GLY A 355 3.56 9.47 34.11
CA GLY A 355 3.85 8.05 34.31
C GLY A 355 5.33 7.73 34.20
N GLY A 356 6.04 7.82 35.32
CA GLY A 356 7.47 7.53 35.41
C GLY A 356 7.79 6.16 34.83
N ARG A 357 8.67 6.15 33.83
CA ARG A 357 9.23 4.94 33.23
C ARG A 357 9.84 4.09 34.36
N LEU A 358 9.27 2.91 34.59
CA LEU A 358 9.73 1.96 35.59
C LEU A 358 10.36 0.76 34.86
N GLY A 359 11.65 0.52 35.09
CA GLY A 359 12.37 -0.65 34.63
C GLY A 359 12.66 -1.60 35.80
N VAL A 360 12.42 -2.89 35.60
CA VAL A 360 12.67 -3.92 36.61
C VAL A 360 13.33 -5.12 35.95
N ARG A 361 14.45 -5.56 36.52
CA ARG A 361 15.09 -6.83 36.23
C ARG A 361 14.70 -7.86 37.28
N LEU A 362 14.34 -9.06 36.84
CA LEU A 362 13.83 -10.16 37.64
C LEU A 362 14.84 -11.30 37.59
N SER A 363 15.17 -11.90 38.72
CA SER A 363 15.95 -13.13 38.80
C SER A 363 15.26 -14.21 39.64
N TRP A 364 15.22 -15.45 39.14
CA TRP A 364 14.61 -16.61 39.81
C TRP A 364 15.29 -17.93 39.41
N GLY A 365 15.05 -19.01 40.16
CA GLY A 365 15.65 -20.33 39.89
C GLY A 365 16.91 -20.66 40.72
N PRO A 366 17.51 -21.86 40.55
CA PRO A 366 18.64 -22.31 41.35
C PRO A 366 19.91 -21.50 41.09
N GLN A 367 20.71 -21.24 42.14
CA GLN A 367 21.90 -20.37 42.09
C GLN A 367 22.92 -20.75 41.00
N ALA A 368 23.00 -22.02 40.61
CA ALA A 368 23.92 -22.48 39.57
C ALA A 368 23.56 -21.98 38.15
N ARG A 369 22.28 -21.65 37.91
CA ARG A 369 21.75 -21.09 36.64
C ARG A 369 20.54 -20.20 36.95
N PRO A 370 20.73 -18.94 37.36
CA PRO A 370 19.62 -18.03 37.58
C PRO A 370 18.97 -17.68 36.24
N HIS A 371 17.66 -17.85 36.16
CA HIS A 371 16.87 -17.29 35.07
C HIS A 371 16.75 -15.77 35.28
N SER A 372 16.83 -15.01 34.19
CA SER A 372 16.73 -13.55 34.25
C SER A 372 15.83 -13.00 33.15
N ALA A 373 15.00 -12.03 33.50
CA ALA A 373 14.13 -11.34 32.56
C ALA A 373 14.03 -9.86 32.93
N GLN A 374 13.64 -9.01 31.98
CA GLN A 374 13.45 -7.59 32.24
C GLN A 374 12.12 -7.08 31.69
N ILE A 375 11.50 -6.17 32.45
CA ILE A 375 10.28 -5.47 32.04
C ILE A 375 10.51 -3.97 32.17
N VAL A 376 10.17 -3.24 31.12
CA VAL A 376 10.20 -1.78 31.11
C VAL A 376 8.83 -1.24 30.75
N THR A 377 8.38 -0.17 31.40
CA THR A 377 7.14 0.53 31.02
C THR A 377 7.43 1.72 30.13
N CYS A 378 6.67 1.88 29.05
CA CYS A 378 6.81 3.00 28.11
C CYS A 378 5.45 3.57 27.66
N SER A 379 5.47 4.80 27.18
CA SER A 379 4.38 5.43 26.42
C SER A 379 4.26 4.75 25.03
N HIS A 380 3.16 4.94 24.31
CA HIS A 380 2.93 4.26 23.01
C HIS A 380 4.02 4.53 21.96
N ASP A 381 4.81 5.59 22.12
CA ASP A 381 5.73 6.07 21.10
C ASP A 381 7.22 5.84 21.45
N GLU A 382 7.54 5.25 22.61
CA GLU A 382 8.91 5.19 23.15
C GLU A 382 9.32 3.80 23.64
N VAL A 383 9.33 2.82 22.74
CA VAL A 383 9.76 1.45 23.09
C VAL A 383 11.29 1.38 23.17
N PRO A 384 11.88 1.01 24.32
CA PRO A 384 13.34 0.93 24.45
C PRO A 384 13.92 -0.22 23.60
N PRO A 385 15.13 -0.06 23.02
CA PRO A 385 15.74 -1.00 22.07
C PRO A 385 16.06 -2.37 22.69
N GLN A 386 16.16 -2.41 24.02
CA GLN A 386 16.37 -3.64 24.78
C GLN A 386 15.10 -4.51 24.82
N ALA A 387 13.91 -3.98 24.51
CA ALA A 387 12.64 -4.70 24.55
C ALA A 387 12.46 -5.60 23.32
N LEU A 388 12.60 -6.91 23.52
CA LEU A 388 12.43 -7.94 22.48
C LEU A 388 10.94 -8.16 22.11
N SER A 389 10.01 -7.72 22.95
CA SER A 389 8.57 -7.78 22.69
C SER A 389 7.82 -6.65 23.37
N THR A 390 6.68 -6.26 22.81
CA THR A 390 5.78 -5.23 23.38
C THR A 390 4.44 -5.85 23.75
N ARG A 391 3.86 -5.44 24.88
CA ARG A 391 2.50 -5.82 25.30
C ARG A 391 1.73 -4.61 25.82
N PRO A 392 0.48 -4.40 25.39
CA PRO A 392 -0.33 -3.32 25.94
C PRO A 392 -0.68 -3.61 27.41
N ALA A 393 -0.58 -2.59 28.25
CA ALA A 393 -0.99 -2.67 29.64
C ALA A 393 -2.51 -2.96 29.73
N PRO A 394 -2.96 -3.95 30.51
CA PRO A 394 -4.38 -4.27 30.61
C PRO A 394 -5.14 -3.19 31.41
N ALA A 395 -6.28 -2.75 30.86
CA ALA A 395 -7.17 -1.83 31.56
C ALA A 395 -7.73 -2.46 32.84
N GLY A 396 -7.70 -1.70 33.95
CA GLY A 396 -8.28 -2.09 35.23
C GLY A 396 -7.31 -2.69 36.26
N ALA A 397 -6.01 -2.42 36.15
CA ALA A 397 -5.08 -2.61 37.27
C ALA A 397 -5.53 -1.77 38.49
N PRO A 398 -5.38 -2.27 39.74
CA PRO A 398 -5.69 -1.48 40.92
C PRO A 398 -4.80 -0.24 41.00
N SER A 399 -5.40 0.95 41.11
CA SER A 399 -4.64 2.17 41.40
C SER A 399 -4.10 2.11 42.83
N CYS A 400 -2.78 2.22 42.96
CA CYS A 400 -2.05 2.18 44.23
C CYS A 400 -1.29 3.50 44.38
N SER A 401 -1.20 4.04 45.60
CA SER A 401 -0.42 5.26 45.83
C SER A 401 1.09 5.01 45.68
N PRO A 402 1.91 6.04 45.40
CA PRO A 402 3.37 5.93 45.42
C PRO A 402 3.89 5.39 46.77
N ILE A 403 3.31 5.88 47.88
CA ILE A 403 3.64 5.46 49.25
C ILE A 403 3.35 3.97 49.47
N TRP A 404 2.32 3.42 48.83
CA TRP A 404 2.03 1.99 48.87
C TRP A 404 3.16 1.16 48.25
N TRP A 405 3.71 1.60 47.11
CA TRP A 405 4.85 0.92 46.50
C TRP A 405 6.10 1.04 47.38
N ASP A 406 6.31 2.19 48.01
CA ASP A 406 7.42 2.39 48.96
C ASP A 406 7.31 1.47 50.19
N ALA A 407 6.11 1.27 50.71
CA ALA A 407 5.85 0.32 51.77
C ALA A 407 6.14 -1.13 51.34
N VAL A 408 5.76 -1.52 50.11
CA VAL A 408 6.10 -2.83 49.54
C VAL A 408 7.62 -2.97 49.38
N ARG A 409 8.30 -1.92 48.90
CA ARG A 409 9.77 -1.88 48.77
C ARG A 409 10.43 -2.07 50.14
N HIS A 410 9.92 -1.39 51.16
CA HIS A 410 10.41 -1.49 52.53
C HIS A 410 10.24 -2.91 53.11
N LEU A 411 9.04 -3.49 52.99
CA LEU A 411 8.74 -4.86 53.47
C LEU A 411 9.50 -5.95 52.68
N SER A 412 10.07 -5.61 51.53
CA SER A 412 10.79 -6.55 50.66
C SER A 412 12.27 -6.17 50.46
N ARG A 413 12.85 -5.39 51.37
CA ARG A 413 14.24 -4.87 51.29
C ARG A 413 15.30 -5.94 51.04
N SER A 414 15.14 -7.15 51.58
CA SER A 414 16.08 -8.27 51.35
C SER A 414 15.98 -8.87 49.94
N ARG A 415 14.94 -8.54 49.17
CA ARG A 415 14.62 -9.11 47.85
C ARG A 415 14.57 -8.06 46.73
N ILE A 416 14.66 -6.77 47.07
CA ILE A 416 14.72 -5.67 46.12
C ILE A 416 16.10 -5.02 46.28
N THR A 417 16.96 -5.20 45.28
CA THR A 417 18.27 -4.54 45.22
C THR A 417 18.17 -3.27 44.36
N SER A 418 18.72 -2.17 44.86
CA SER A 418 19.04 -1.00 44.04
C SER A 418 20.48 -1.18 43.53
N PRO A 419 20.79 -0.90 42.26
CA PRO A 419 22.16 -1.05 41.78
C PRO A 419 23.09 -0.14 42.58
N SER A 420 24.14 -0.72 43.18
CA SER A 420 25.33 0.04 43.49
C SER A 420 25.91 0.51 42.15
N ARG A 421 26.24 1.79 42.03
CA ARG A 421 26.70 2.48 40.79
C ARG A 421 28.02 1.94 40.21
N ALA A 422 28.47 0.76 40.65
CA ALA A 422 29.71 0.13 40.27
C ALA A 422 29.62 -1.40 40.41
N SER A 423 28.85 -2.07 39.55
CA SER A 423 29.07 -3.50 39.20
C SER A 423 28.05 -4.01 38.20
N SER A 424 28.33 -3.86 36.90
CA SER A 424 28.02 -4.86 35.85
C SER A 424 28.52 -4.42 34.46
N GLN A 425 29.77 -3.96 34.37
CA GLN A 425 30.52 -4.10 33.12
C GLN A 425 31.05 -5.54 33.08
N VAL A 426 30.25 -6.46 32.56
CA VAL A 426 30.80 -7.75 32.13
C VAL A 426 31.39 -7.50 30.74
N ASP A 427 32.72 -7.59 30.64
CA ASP A 427 33.56 -7.51 29.42
C ASP A 427 33.84 -6.14 28.76
N GLY A 428 33.41 -5.00 29.34
CA GLY A 428 33.76 -3.67 28.82
C GLY A 428 33.11 -3.33 27.45
N ILE A 429 32.05 -4.04 27.07
CA ILE A 429 31.23 -3.76 25.88
C ILE A 429 30.01 -2.94 26.34
N PRO A 430 29.72 -1.77 25.73
CA PRO A 430 28.54 -0.97 26.08
C PRO A 430 27.24 -1.73 25.83
N ASP A 431 26.23 -1.56 26.69
CA ASP A 431 24.90 -2.14 26.47
C ASP A 431 24.12 -1.43 25.35
N LEU A 432 24.34 -0.14 25.17
CA LEU A 432 23.76 0.66 24.10
C LEU A 432 24.81 1.66 23.60
N VAL A 433 24.78 1.94 22.30
CA VAL A 433 25.61 2.97 21.67
C VAL A 433 24.66 3.82 20.82
N PRO A 434 24.16 4.97 21.30
CA PRO A 434 23.41 5.90 20.46
C PRO A 434 24.30 6.43 19.33
N LEU A 435 23.71 6.73 18.18
CA LEU A 435 24.46 7.21 17.02
C LEU A 435 25.23 8.51 17.31
N SER A 436 24.70 9.37 18.18
CA SER A 436 25.35 10.60 18.64
C SER A 436 26.64 10.38 19.43
N GLU A 437 26.91 9.18 19.96
CA GLU A 437 28.19 8.88 20.62
C GLU A 437 29.32 8.54 19.63
N VAL A 438 28.97 8.17 18.39
CA VAL A 438 29.92 7.78 17.34
C VAL A 438 30.03 8.80 16.22
N MET A 439 29.21 9.85 16.27
CA MET A 439 29.14 10.93 15.30
C MET A 439 29.30 12.28 15.98
N ASP A 440 29.82 13.25 15.24
CA ASP A 440 29.90 14.63 15.71
C ASP A 440 28.49 15.24 15.78
N ASP A 441 28.20 15.98 16.85
CA ASP A 441 26.95 16.75 17.00
C ASP A 441 27.06 18.03 16.17
N LEU A 442 26.64 17.92 14.90
CA LEU A 442 26.73 18.99 13.91
C LEU A 442 25.35 19.55 13.62
N ASP A 443 25.24 20.87 13.51
CA ASP A 443 24.04 21.50 12.94
C ASP A 443 24.04 21.46 11.39
N ALA A 444 22.95 21.91 10.76
CA ALA A 444 22.82 21.89 9.31
C ALA A 444 23.83 22.82 8.58
N TYR A 445 24.28 23.89 9.23
CA TYR A 445 25.27 24.82 8.68
C TYR A 445 26.68 24.23 8.75
N GLU A 446 27.04 23.65 9.90
CA GLU A 446 28.32 22.98 10.13
C GLU A 446 28.48 21.76 9.21
N LEU A 447 27.43 20.96 9.05
CA LEU A 447 27.41 19.84 8.11
C LEU A 447 27.63 20.29 6.66
N ARG A 448 26.98 21.38 6.24
CA ARG A 448 27.18 21.96 4.90
C ARG A 448 28.62 22.47 4.73
N ALA A 449 29.15 23.18 5.72
CA ALA A 449 30.52 23.68 5.69
C ALA A 449 31.55 22.53 5.57
N GLN A 450 31.32 21.43 6.29
CA GLN A 450 32.14 20.23 6.18
C GLN A 450 32.10 19.63 4.77
N TRP A 451 30.92 19.52 4.15
CA TRP A 451 30.78 19.03 2.78
C TRP A 451 31.43 19.95 1.74
N GLU A 452 31.33 21.27 1.90
CA GLU A 452 31.98 22.23 1.02
C GLU A 452 33.51 22.17 1.13
N GLU A 453 34.04 22.05 2.35
CA GLU A 453 35.49 21.94 2.58
C GLU A 453 36.06 20.65 1.95
N GLN A 454 35.38 19.52 2.14
CA GLN A 454 35.74 18.26 1.49
C GLN A 454 35.69 18.35 -0.04
N SER A 455 34.76 19.14 -0.60
CA SER A 455 34.63 19.34 -2.04
C SER A 455 35.73 20.24 -2.62
N ARG A 456 36.26 21.20 -1.83
CA ARG A 456 37.33 22.13 -2.23
C ARG A 456 38.72 21.53 -2.18
N SER A 457 38.93 20.49 -1.37
CA SER A 457 40.23 19.84 -1.17
C SER A 457 40.30 18.39 -1.73
N PRO A 458 40.08 18.17 -3.04
CA PRO A 458 40.06 16.82 -3.63
C PRO A 458 41.43 16.12 -3.66
N ALA A 459 42.53 16.85 -3.45
CA ALA A 459 43.89 16.31 -3.52
C ALA A 459 44.36 15.58 -2.24
N GLN A 460 43.63 15.70 -1.13
CA GLN A 460 44.00 15.09 0.17
C GLN A 460 42.98 14.05 0.69
N ALA A 461 41.76 14.03 0.16
CA ALA A 461 40.75 13.07 0.57
C ALA A 461 40.76 11.85 -0.38
N ALA A 462 41.32 10.73 0.06
CA ALA A 462 41.04 9.46 -0.59
C ALA A 462 39.50 9.23 -0.66
N PRO A 463 38.98 8.60 -1.72
CA PRO A 463 37.59 8.17 -1.74
C PRO A 463 37.42 7.17 -0.60
N ALA A 464 36.64 7.56 0.40
CA ALA A 464 36.42 6.81 1.63
C ALA A 464 34.96 6.95 2.02
N LEU A 465 34.35 5.82 2.38
CA LEU A 465 32.97 5.68 2.83
C LEU A 465 32.99 4.99 4.20
N PRO A 466 33.53 5.67 5.25
CA PRO A 466 33.68 5.08 6.56
C PRO A 466 32.36 5.07 7.33
N ALA A 467 32.12 3.99 8.07
CA ALA A 467 31.07 3.91 9.08
C ALA A 467 31.55 3.11 10.29
N VAL A 468 31.13 3.52 11.48
CA VAL A 468 31.31 2.74 12.70
C VAL A 468 30.28 1.61 12.69
N LEU A 469 30.76 0.37 12.66
CA LEU A 469 29.90 -0.83 12.63
C LEU A 469 29.67 -1.41 14.04
N GLY A 470 30.51 -1.05 15.00
CA GLY A 470 30.30 -1.38 16.40
C GLY A 470 31.37 -0.81 17.32
N VAL A 471 31.05 -0.70 18.61
CA VAL A 471 31.94 -0.26 19.68
C VAL A 471 32.21 -1.43 20.62
N GLY A 472 33.48 -1.71 20.88
CA GLY A 472 33.92 -2.73 21.82
C GLY A 472 34.79 -2.15 22.93
N SER A 473 35.32 -3.03 23.79
CA SER A 473 36.27 -2.67 24.85
C SER A 473 37.56 -2.01 24.36
N ARG A 474 37.87 -2.09 23.05
CA ARG A 474 39.02 -1.45 22.41
C ARG A 474 38.67 -0.13 21.69
N GLY A 475 37.43 0.34 21.79
CA GLY A 475 36.93 1.52 21.09
C GLY A 475 36.07 1.19 19.86
N PRO A 476 35.73 2.21 19.04
CA PRO A 476 34.91 2.06 17.84
C PRO A 476 35.67 1.33 16.72
N VAL A 477 35.02 0.35 16.09
CA VAL A 477 35.49 -0.33 14.89
C VAL A 477 34.83 0.32 13.67
N ARG A 478 35.66 0.99 12.87
CA ARG A 478 35.28 1.61 11.59
C ARG A 478 35.54 0.64 10.44
N ALA A 479 34.64 0.65 9.47
CA ALA A 479 34.83 -0.02 8.18
C ALA A 479 34.61 0.98 7.06
N ASP A 480 35.48 0.96 6.06
CA ASP A 480 35.40 1.77 4.86
C ASP A 480 35.01 0.91 3.65
N LEU A 481 33.86 1.22 3.03
CA LEU A 481 33.40 0.50 1.83
C LEU A 481 34.34 0.66 0.63
N VAL A 482 35.23 1.64 0.60
CA VAL A 482 36.21 1.77 -0.49
C VAL A 482 37.48 0.96 -0.20
N ALA A 483 38.03 1.06 1.01
CA ALA A 483 39.30 0.45 1.39
C ALA A 483 39.19 -0.99 1.91
N ASP A 484 38.25 -1.26 2.83
CA ASP A 484 38.12 -2.55 3.52
C ASP A 484 37.32 -3.58 2.69
N GLY A 485 36.45 -3.10 1.80
CA GLY A 485 35.74 -3.96 0.86
C GLY A 485 34.65 -3.27 0.07
N PRO A 486 34.72 -3.26 -1.29
CA PRO A 486 33.70 -2.63 -2.13
C PRO A 486 32.30 -3.17 -1.88
N HIS A 487 32.19 -4.41 -1.41
CA HIS A 487 30.93 -5.04 -1.07
C HIS A 487 30.97 -5.63 0.33
N ALA A 488 29.84 -5.49 1.03
CA ALA A 488 29.63 -5.96 2.38
C ALA A 488 28.53 -7.03 2.44
N LEU A 489 28.74 -8.03 3.30
CA LEU A 489 27.72 -9.02 3.64
C LEU A 489 27.29 -8.83 5.10
N LEU A 490 26.00 -8.60 5.31
CA LEU A 490 25.37 -8.42 6.62
C LEU A 490 24.41 -9.59 6.92
N ALA A 491 24.67 -10.36 7.97
CA ALA A 491 23.78 -11.45 8.38
C ALA A 491 23.28 -11.24 9.81
N GLY A 492 22.02 -11.61 10.06
CA GLY A 492 21.46 -11.55 11.40
C GLY A 492 20.00 -11.98 11.44
N THR A 493 19.65 -12.79 12.44
CA THR A 493 18.29 -13.30 12.61
C THR A 493 17.31 -12.21 13.04
N THR A 494 16.01 -12.46 12.92
CA THR A 494 14.97 -11.51 13.38
C THR A 494 15.19 -11.12 14.85
N GLY A 495 15.15 -9.82 15.15
CA GLY A 495 15.39 -9.29 16.49
C GLY A 495 16.87 -9.17 16.89
N SER A 496 17.81 -9.49 16.01
CA SER A 496 19.25 -9.31 16.28
C SER A 496 19.73 -7.86 16.14
N GLY A 497 18.95 -6.98 15.50
CA GLY A 497 19.34 -5.58 15.21
C GLY A 497 19.82 -5.32 13.78
N LYS A 498 19.63 -6.26 12.85
CA LYS A 498 20.07 -6.14 11.44
C LYS A 498 19.60 -4.86 10.74
N SER A 499 18.29 -4.60 10.74
CA SER A 499 17.74 -3.43 10.05
C SER A 499 18.22 -2.12 10.67
N GLU A 500 18.36 -2.10 11.99
CA GLU A 500 18.87 -0.95 12.73
C GLU A 500 20.33 -0.63 12.39
N LEU A 501 21.20 -1.64 12.38
CA LEU A 501 22.59 -1.48 11.95
C LEU A 501 22.68 -1.03 10.48
N LEU A 502 21.78 -1.50 9.63
CA LEU A 502 21.75 -1.10 8.22
C LEU A 502 21.33 0.37 8.05
N ILE A 503 20.33 0.81 8.83
CA ILE A 503 19.92 2.22 8.89
C ILE A 503 21.07 3.09 9.42
N SER A 504 21.67 2.73 10.55
CA SER A 504 22.75 3.51 11.16
C SER A 504 23.99 3.58 10.29
N TRP A 505 24.28 2.53 9.52
CA TRP A 505 25.34 2.56 8.51
C TRP A 505 25.03 3.58 7.40
N LEU A 506 23.84 3.50 6.78
CA LEU A 506 23.48 4.39 5.67
C LEU A 506 23.38 5.86 6.10
N VAL A 507 22.90 6.13 7.32
CA VAL A 507 22.86 7.47 7.89
C VAL A 507 24.26 8.04 8.08
N GLN A 508 25.22 7.25 8.60
CA GLN A 508 26.62 7.67 8.71
C GLN A 508 27.24 8.01 7.34
N LEU A 509 26.89 7.26 6.30
CA LEU A 509 27.33 7.56 4.93
C LEU A 509 26.72 8.87 4.41
N ALA A 510 25.43 9.10 4.64
CA ALA A 510 24.74 10.32 4.23
C ALA A 510 25.24 11.58 4.96
N LEU A 511 25.65 11.46 6.22
CA LEU A 511 26.25 12.55 6.99
C LEU A 511 27.70 12.80 6.58
N SER A 512 28.46 11.77 6.19
CA SER A 512 29.87 11.93 5.83
C SER A 512 30.10 12.49 4.41
N ARG A 513 29.16 12.31 3.47
CA ARG A 513 29.30 12.72 2.06
C ARG A 513 28.10 13.53 1.58
N ALA A 514 28.33 14.52 0.72
CA ALA A 514 27.26 15.31 0.11
C ALA A 514 26.45 14.54 -0.97
N PRO A 515 25.19 14.93 -1.26
CA PRO A 515 24.33 14.26 -2.25
C PRO A 515 24.86 14.24 -3.69
N ASP A 516 25.74 15.17 -4.06
CA ASP A 516 26.42 15.22 -5.36
C ASP A 516 27.60 14.24 -5.46
N ARG A 517 28.00 13.63 -4.33
CA ARG A 517 29.11 12.67 -4.21
C ARG A 517 28.69 11.26 -3.81
N LEU A 518 27.51 11.09 -3.21
CA LEU A 518 26.98 9.79 -2.79
C LEU A 518 25.53 9.62 -3.23
N THR A 519 25.23 8.49 -3.85
CA THR A 519 23.88 8.07 -4.25
C THR A 519 23.53 6.75 -3.57
N LEU A 520 22.35 6.70 -2.94
CA LEU A 520 21.82 5.51 -2.28
C LEU A 520 20.69 4.88 -3.10
N VAL A 521 20.78 3.58 -3.33
CA VAL A 521 19.70 2.74 -3.89
C VAL A 521 19.32 1.70 -2.86
N LEU A 522 18.09 1.75 -2.37
CA LEU A 522 17.62 0.93 -1.27
C LEU A 522 16.61 -0.10 -1.79
N VAL A 523 16.81 -1.38 -1.48
CA VAL A 523 15.96 -2.48 -1.95
C VAL A 523 15.41 -3.23 -0.74
N ASP A 524 14.08 -3.18 -0.52
CA ASP A 524 13.39 -3.79 0.61
C ASP A 524 12.38 -4.84 0.14
N TYR A 525 12.63 -6.12 0.43
CA TYR A 525 11.73 -7.22 0.08
C TYR A 525 10.56 -7.43 1.07
N LYS A 526 10.55 -6.75 2.22
CA LYS A 526 9.57 -6.94 3.31
C LYS A 526 8.69 -5.71 3.52
N GLY A 527 8.07 -5.22 2.45
CA GLY A 527 7.00 -4.21 2.53
C GLY A 527 7.44 -2.83 3.01
N GLY A 528 8.69 -2.43 2.74
CA GLY A 528 9.19 -1.07 2.98
C GLY A 528 9.46 -0.70 4.44
N ALA A 529 9.39 -1.65 5.37
CA ALA A 529 9.54 -1.39 6.80
C ALA A 529 10.98 -1.08 7.22
N ALA A 530 11.99 -1.55 6.49
CA ALA A 530 13.40 -1.35 6.86
C ALA A 530 13.92 0.00 6.38
N PHE A 531 13.63 0.39 5.14
CA PHE A 531 14.19 1.60 4.53
C PHE A 531 13.21 2.79 4.43
N GLY A 532 11.95 2.61 4.83
CA GLY A 532 10.94 3.68 4.84
C GLY A 532 11.44 4.99 5.46
N PRO A 533 12.09 5.00 6.65
CA PRO A 533 12.62 6.22 7.25
C PRO A 533 13.69 6.94 6.41
N LEU A 534 14.42 6.23 5.55
CA LEU A 534 15.51 6.80 4.74
C LEU A 534 15.07 7.27 3.35
N ALA A 535 13.79 7.09 2.99
CA ALA A 535 13.25 7.50 1.70
C ALA A 535 13.33 9.01 1.47
N GLY A 536 13.31 9.80 2.56
CA GLY A 536 13.40 11.26 2.52
C GLY A 536 14.82 11.82 2.38
N LEU A 537 15.87 11.00 2.48
CA LEU A 537 17.25 11.50 2.35
C LEU A 537 17.50 12.06 0.94
N PRO A 538 18.18 13.22 0.82
CA PRO A 538 18.52 13.80 -0.47
C PRO A 538 19.47 12.92 -1.29
N HIS A 539 20.19 11.98 -0.66
CA HIS A 539 21.06 11.00 -1.34
C HIS A 539 20.29 9.82 -1.96
N THR A 540 19.04 9.58 -1.53
CA THR A 540 18.28 8.40 -1.93
C THR A 540 17.71 8.58 -3.34
N ALA A 541 18.23 7.84 -4.31
CA ALA A 541 17.73 7.84 -5.69
C ALA A 541 16.35 7.17 -5.80
N GLY A 542 16.08 6.18 -4.93
CA GLY A 542 14.77 5.60 -4.69
C GLY A 542 14.82 4.37 -3.79
N VAL A 543 13.65 4.02 -3.24
CA VAL A 543 13.43 2.82 -2.45
C VAL A 543 12.58 1.86 -3.27
N LEU A 544 13.12 0.68 -3.56
CA LEU A 544 12.44 -0.39 -4.26
C LEU A 544 11.77 -1.29 -3.23
N THR A 545 10.47 -1.12 -3.05
CA THR A 545 9.61 -1.90 -2.13
C THR A 545 8.62 -2.73 -2.94
N ASP A 546 8.11 -3.83 -2.38
CA ASP A 546 7.02 -4.63 -2.97
C ASP A 546 7.24 -4.90 -4.46
N LEU A 547 8.45 -5.40 -4.76
CA LEU A 547 9.03 -5.61 -6.09
C LEU A 547 8.03 -6.28 -7.03
N ASP A 548 7.23 -5.47 -7.74
CA ASP A 548 6.48 -5.97 -8.87
C ASP A 548 7.49 -6.41 -9.94
N PRO A 549 7.23 -7.50 -10.69
CA PRO A 549 8.20 -7.99 -11.67
C PRO A 549 8.61 -6.92 -12.70
N ALA A 550 7.71 -5.99 -13.02
CA ALA A 550 7.94 -4.92 -13.98
C ALA A 550 8.88 -3.83 -13.45
N GLY A 551 8.66 -3.32 -12.23
CA GLY A 551 9.50 -2.30 -11.59
C GLY A 551 10.89 -2.83 -11.25
N THR A 552 10.97 -4.09 -10.83
CA THR A 552 12.25 -4.79 -10.61
C THR A 552 13.06 -4.86 -11.90
N GLN A 553 12.48 -5.37 -12.98
CA GLN A 553 13.16 -5.47 -14.27
C GLN A 553 13.60 -4.11 -14.82
N ARG A 554 12.76 -3.08 -14.63
CA ARG A 554 13.06 -1.70 -14.98
C ARG A 554 14.27 -1.17 -14.21
N ALA A 555 14.29 -1.31 -12.89
CA ALA A 555 15.37 -0.85 -12.03
C ALA A 555 16.70 -1.53 -12.40
N LEU A 556 16.67 -2.84 -12.66
CA LEU A 556 17.86 -3.60 -13.01
C LEU A 556 18.40 -3.26 -14.39
N SER A 557 17.53 -3.17 -15.40
CA SER A 557 17.93 -2.70 -16.73
C SER A 557 18.58 -1.32 -16.66
N SER A 558 18.16 -0.49 -15.69
CA SER A 558 18.73 0.84 -15.45
C SER A 558 20.05 0.80 -14.69
N LEU A 559 20.22 -0.10 -13.71
CA LEU A 559 21.50 -0.35 -13.02
C LEU A 559 22.55 -0.96 -13.95
N GLU A 560 22.17 -1.89 -14.82
CA GLU A 560 23.06 -2.41 -15.87
C GLU A 560 23.47 -1.30 -16.84
N ALA A 561 22.56 -0.42 -17.24
CA ALA A 561 22.90 0.74 -18.05
C ALA A 561 23.86 1.69 -17.34
N GLU A 562 23.74 1.84 -16.02
CA GLU A 562 24.63 2.66 -15.19
C GLU A 562 26.07 2.12 -15.19
N VAL A 563 26.24 0.80 -15.09
CA VAL A 563 27.56 0.13 -15.19
C VAL A 563 28.21 0.50 -16.52
N HIS A 564 27.52 0.27 -17.64
CA HIS A 564 28.04 0.60 -18.97
C HIS A 564 28.26 2.11 -19.17
N ARG A 565 27.50 2.96 -18.48
CA ARG A 565 27.70 4.42 -18.51
C ARG A 565 29.03 4.79 -17.83
N ARG A 566 29.30 4.22 -16.67
CA ARG A 566 30.54 4.47 -15.91
C ARG A 566 31.78 3.92 -16.64
N GLU A 567 31.68 2.73 -17.24
CA GLU A 567 32.74 2.17 -18.10
C GLU A 567 33.09 3.11 -19.26
N ARG A 568 32.08 3.66 -19.96
CA ARG A 568 32.29 4.62 -21.04
C ARG A 568 32.97 5.91 -20.56
N ILE A 569 32.61 6.41 -19.38
CA ILE A 569 33.23 7.61 -18.79
C ILE A 569 34.71 7.36 -18.48
N LEU A 570 35.02 6.23 -17.86
CA LEU A 570 36.41 5.84 -17.57
C LEU A 570 37.23 5.66 -18.85
N ALA A 571 36.68 4.96 -19.83
CA ALA A 571 37.33 4.73 -21.13
C ALA A 571 37.60 6.04 -21.87
N ALA A 572 36.65 6.97 -21.89
CA ALA A 572 36.80 8.28 -22.54
C ALA A 572 37.92 9.14 -21.91
N HIS A 573 38.28 8.88 -20.65
CA HIS A 573 39.34 9.59 -19.93
C HIS A 573 40.62 8.76 -19.73
N GLY A 574 40.67 7.53 -20.25
CA GLY A 574 41.78 6.59 -20.01
C GLY A 574 42.01 6.27 -18.52
N ALA A 575 40.98 6.43 -17.69
CA ALA A 575 41.07 6.26 -16.23
C ALA A 575 40.83 4.81 -15.83
N LYS A 576 41.62 4.30 -14.86
CA LYS A 576 41.49 2.92 -14.36
C LYS A 576 40.32 2.75 -13.38
N ASP A 577 40.07 3.78 -12.58
CA ASP A 577 38.99 3.85 -11.59
C ASP A 577 38.52 5.29 -11.43
N LEU A 578 37.42 5.51 -10.70
CA LEU A 578 36.85 6.85 -10.49
C LEU A 578 37.83 7.82 -9.80
N SER A 579 38.76 7.32 -8.98
CA SER A 579 39.74 8.17 -8.29
C SER A 579 40.74 8.81 -9.26
N CYS A 580 40.94 8.20 -10.42
CA CYS A 580 41.81 8.70 -11.49
C CYS A 580 41.12 9.73 -12.41
N LEU A 581 39.83 10.04 -12.21
CA LEU A 581 39.12 11.02 -13.04
C LEU A 581 39.57 12.46 -12.73
N PRO A 582 39.59 13.35 -13.75
CA PRO A 582 39.91 14.75 -13.52
C PRO A 582 38.85 15.41 -12.60
N PRO A 583 39.24 16.37 -11.72
CA PRO A 583 38.33 16.96 -10.72
C PRO A 583 37.05 17.61 -11.28
N ARG A 584 37.04 17.94 -12.58
CA ARG A 584 35.88 18.53 -13.29
C ARG A 584 34.82 17.49 -13.65
N VAL A 585 35.15 16.20 -13.65
CA VAL A 585 34.24 15.09 -13.96
C VAL A 585 33.87 14.41 -12.65
N VAL A 586 32.74 14.80 -12.09
CA VAL A 586 32.23 14.25 -10.83
C VAL A 586 31.27 13.10 -11.14
N VAL A 587 31.60 11.90 -10.64
CA VAL A 587 30.71 10.73 -10.65
C VAL A 587 30.50 10.33 -9.19
N PRO A 588 29.26 10.35 -8.67
CA PRO A 588 29.01 9.97 -7.29
C PRO A 588 29.18 8.47 -7.07
N ASP A 589 29.68 8.10 -5.89
CA ASP A 589 29.68 6.70 -5.44
C ASP A 589 28.24 6.21 -5.32
N LEU A 590 27.99 4.98 -5.78
CA LEU A 590 26.67 4.37 -5.76
C LEU A 590 26.66 3.23 -4.75
N VAL A 591 25.95 3.41 -3.64
CA VAL A 591 25.73 2.36 -2.64
C VAL A 591 24.37 1.73 -2.88
N VAL A 592 24.35 0.44 -3.22
CA VAL A 592 23.14 -0.37 -3.36
C VAL A 592 22.99 -1.24 -2.11
N ALA A 593 22.04 -0.91 -1.25
CA ALA A 593 21.73 -1.67 -0.04
C ALA A 593 20.50 -2.56 -0.28
N VAL A 594 20.68 -3.87 -0.14
CA VAL A 594 19.63 -4.87 -0.36
C VAL A 594 19.30 -5.54 0.96
N ASP A 595 18.10 -5.30 1.48
CA ASP A 595 17.57 -6.06 2.61
C ASP A 595 16.91 -7.36 2.16
N GLU A 596 17.21 -8.44 2.88
CA GLU A 596 16.77 -9.81 2.60
C GLU A 596 17.09 -10.29 1.16
N PHE A 597 18.35 -10.13 0.73
CA PHE A 597 18.77 -10.53 -0.62
C PHE A 597 18.59 -12.03 -0.89
N ALA A 598 18.48 -12.88 0.15
CA ALA A 598 18.17 -14.30 -0.01
C ALA A 598 16.83 -14.54 -0.70
N THR A 599 15.86 -13.66 -0.51
CA THR A 599 14.56 -13.76 -1.20
C THR A 599 14.68 -13.34 -2.66
N LEU A 600 15.47 -12.30 -2.94
CA LEU A 600 15.82 -11.89 -4.29
C LEU A 600 16.49 -13.04 -5.06
N ALA A 601 17.42 -13.77 -4.43
CA ALA A 601 18.08 -14.92 -5.01
C ALA A 601 17.12 -16.06 -5.40
N GLY A 602 16.03 -16.25 -4.66
CA GLY A 602 15.05 -17.31 -4.90
C GLY A 602 13.99 -16.96 -5.95
N GLU A 603 13.52 -15.72 -5.99
CA GLU A 603 12.43 -15.28 -6.89
C GLU A 603 12.95 -14.70 -8.21
N HIS A 604 14.21 -14.25 -8.22
CA HIS A 604 14.81 -13.44 -9.28
C HIS A 604 16.31 -13.79 -9.45
N ALA A 605 16.61 -15.01 -9.91
CA ALA A 605 17.99 -15.52 -9.99
C ALA A 605 18.88 -14.77 -11.01
N ASP A 606 18.29 -14.37 -12.14
CA ASP A 606 18.89 -13.51 -13.17
C ASP A 606 19.36 -12.16 -12.59
N VAL A 607 18.57 -11.62 -11.66
CA VAL A 607 18.86 -10.36 -10.97
C VAL A 607 20.09 -10.48 -10.07
N LEU A 608 20.17 -11.58 -9.32
CA LEU A 608 21.32 -11.85 -8.47
C LEU A 608 22.59 -12.01 -9.31
N GLU A 609 22.52 -12.66 -10.47
CA GLU A 609 23.64 -12.82 -11.38
C GLU A 609 24.16 -11.47 -11.89
N SER A 610 23.26 -10.56 -12.30
CA SER A 610 23.63 -9.20 -12.67
C SER A 610 24.24 -8.43 -11.50
N LEU A 611 23.69 -8.53 -10.29
CA LEU A 611 24.26 -7.90 -9.08
C LEU A 611 25.65 -8.47 -8.71
N VAL A 612 25.87 -9.78 -8.88
CA VAL A 612 27.17 -10.42 -8.65
C VAL A 612 28.19 -10.01 -9.71
N ARG A 613 27.77 -9.85 -10.97
CA ARG A 613 28.62 -9.29 -12.03
C ARG A 613 28.99 -7.84 -11.70
N ILE A 614 28.03 -7.04 -11.25
CA ILE A 614 28.28 -5.68 -10.72
C ILE A 614 29.28 -5.76 -9.56
N ALA A 615 29.15 -6.73 -8.64
CA ALA A 615 30.08 -6.91 -7.53
C ALA A 615 31.52 -7.22 -7.99
N SER A 616 31.69 -7.92 -9.10
CA SER A 616 33.03 -8.23 -9.63
C SER A 616 33.74 -7.02 -10.27
N GLN A 617 32.97 -6.08 -10.82
CA GLN A 617 33.47 -4.91 -11.56
C GLN A 617 33.38 -3.60 -10.75
N GLY A 618 32.55 -3.61 -9.70
CA GLY A 618 32.03 -2.44 -8.99
C GLY A 618 33.09 -1.58 -8.33
N ARG A 619 34.19 -2.17 -7.85
CA ARG A 619 35.30 -1.44 -7.22
C ARG A 619 35.86 -0.33 -8.11
N SER A 620 36.13 -0.62 -9.38
CA SER A 620 36.68 0.36 -10.32
C SER A 620 35.66 1.41 -10.74
N LEU A 621 34.37 1.07 -10.65
CA LEU A 621 33.25 1.89 -11.07
C LEU A 621 32.64 2.70 -9.90
N GLY A 622 33.17 2.61 -8.68
CA GLY A 622 32.57 3.24 -7.48
C GLY A 622 31.14 2.78 -7.21
N ILE A 623 30.86 1.50 -7.44
CA ILE A 623 29.59 0.85 -7.09
C ILE A 623 29.86 -0.08 -5.91
N HIS A 624 29.17 0.16 -4.81
CA HIS A 624 29.29 -0.59 -3.57
C HIS A 624 27.98 -1.33 -3.27
N LEU A 625 28.07 -2.56 -2.77
CA LEU A 625 26.89 -3.38 -2.48
C LEU A 625 26.88 -3.73 -0.99
N ILE A 626 25.76 -3.51 -0.31
CA ILE A 626 25.53 -3.99 1.06
C ILE A 626 24.41 -5.03 1.00
N LEU A 627 24.76 -6.30 1.13
CA LEU A 627 23.83 -7.42 1.02
C LEU A 627 23.45 -7.92 2.40
N ALA A 628 22.19 -7.73 2.80
CA ALA A 628 21.70 -8.14 4.11
C ALA A 628 20.76 -9.36 4.03
N THR A 629 20.90 -10.32 4.94
CA THR A 629 20.06 -11.54 4.98
C THR A 629 19.76 -12.00 6.41
N GLN A 630 18.56 -12.57 6.60
CA GLN A 630 18.22 -13.27 7.84
C GLN A 630 18.63 -14.74 7.83
N ARG A 631 18.82 -15.33 6.65
CA ARG A 631 19.16 -16.74 6.43
C ARG A 631 20.30 -16.85 5.42
N PRO A 632 21.57 -16.83 5.87
CA PRO A 632 22.70 -16.88 4.95
C PRO A 632 22.86 -18.24 4.25
N GLN A 633 22.43 -19.34 4.88
CA GLN A 633 22.46 -20.69 4.30
C GLN A 633 21.75 -20.74 2.93
N GLY A 634 22.46 -21.24 1.91
CA GLY A 634 21.96 -21.42 0.54
C GLY A 634 21.88 -20.14 -0.31
N ALA A 635 21.82 -18.95 0.32
CA ALA A 635 21.78 -17.66 -0.38
C ALA A 635 23.18 -17.11 -0.70
N VAL A 636 24.16 -17.35 0.17
CA VAL A 636 25.55 -16.86 -0.02
C VAL A 636 26.32 -17.81 -0.95
N SER A 637 26.30 -17.51 -2.24
CA SER A 637 27.08 -18.27 -3.23
C SER A 637 28.59 -18.06 -3.06
N PRO A 638 29.45 -18.98 -3.56
CA PRO A 638 30.90 -18.78 -3.57
C PRO A 638 31.33 -17.48 -4.25
N ALA A 639 30.62 -17.06 -5.30
CA ALA A 639 30.88 -15.81 -6.01
C ALA A 639 30.59 -14.58 -5.15
N ILE A 640 29.48 -14.57 -4.39
CA ILE A 640 29.18 -13.48 -3.44
C ILE A 640 30.27 -13.41 -2.38
N ARG A 641 30.61 -14.55 -1.76
CA ARG A 641 31.62 -14.63 -0.69
C ARG A 641 33.02 -14.19 -1.14
N ALA A 642 33.36 -14.43 -2.41
CA ALA A 642 34.64 -14.02 -2.99
C ALA A 642 34.71 -12.50 -3.23
N ASN A 643 33.57 -11.84 -3.45
CA ASN A 643 33.50 -10.39 -3.73
C ASN A 643 33.10 -9.56 -2.49
N THR A 644 32.62 -10.19 -1.40
CA THR A 644 32.32 -9.51 -0.12
C THR A 644 33.44 -9.74 0.91
N SER A 645 34.46 -8.87 0.88
CA SER A 645 35.57 -8.91 1.84
C SER A 645 35.15 -8.39 3.23
N LEU A 646 34.25 -7.40 3.28
CA LEU A 646 33.68 -6.89 4.53
C LEU A 646 32.50 -7.75 4.96
N ARG A 647 32.58 -8.35 6.15
CA ARG A 647 31.56 -9.29 6.63
C ARG A 647 31.14 -8.93 8.05
N VAL A 648 29.84 -8.75 8.21
CA VAL A 648 29.21 -8.27 9.44
C VAL A 648 28.15 -9.28 9.83
N CYS A 649 28.26 -9.86 11.02
CA CYS A 649 27.35 -10.90 11.47
C CYS A 649 26.85 -10.58 12.88
N LEU A 650 25.56 -10.30 12.98
CA LEU A 650 24.84 -10.26 14.25
C LEU A 650 24.45 -11.68 14.66
N ARG A 651 23.71 -11.82 15.77
CA ARG A 651 23.26 -13.12 16.25
C ARG A 651 22.52 -13.93 15.16
N VAL A 652 23.04 -15.13 14.89
CA VAL A 652 22.42 -16.15 14.01
C VAL A 652 21.94 -17.34 14.83
N LEU A 653 21.05 -18.17 14.27
CA LEU A 653 20.48 -19.33 14.97
C LEU A 653 21.48 -20.49 14.99
N ASP A 654 22.08 -20.78 13.83
CA ASP A 654 22.90 -21.96 13.63
C ASP A 654 24.39 -21.62 13.48
N ALA A 655 25.25 -22.51 13.97
CA ALA A 655 26.70 -22.43 13.77
C ALA A 655 27.09 -22.44 12.27
N ALA A 656 26.33 -23.16 11.44
CA ALA A 656 26.53 -23.20 10.00
C ALA A 656 26.32 -21.81 9.35
N ASP A 657 25.29 -21.05 9.76
CA ASP A 657 25.06 -19.68 9.27
C ASP A 657 26.24 -18.77 9.59
N SER A 658 26.81 -18.91 10.78
CA SER A 658 27.98 -18.14 11.21
C SER A 658 29.21 -18.49 10.39
N ARG A 659 29.42 -19.77 10.06
CA ARG A 659 30.54 -20.22 9.21
C ARG A 659 30.40 -19.77 7.76
N ASP A 660 29.20 -19.78 7.20
CA ASP A 660 28.98 -19.34 5.82
C ASP A 660 29.33 -17.87 5.61
N VAL A 661 29.15 -17.03 6.64
CA VAL A 661 29.47 -15.60 6.62
C VAL A 661 30.89 -15.34 7.12
N LEU A 662 31.20 -15.63 8.38
CA LEU A 662 32.46 -15.26 9.02
C LEU A 662 33.58 -16.29 8.85
N GLY A 663 33.26 -17.53 8.49
CA GLY A 663 34.21 -18.66 8.48
C GLY A 663 34.39 -19.35 9.84
N HIS A 664 33.70 -18.90 10.90
CA HIS A 664 33.73 -19.51 12.23
C HIS A 664 32.36 -19.40 12.94
N ASP A 665 32.14 -20.15 14.02
CA ASP A 665 30.86 -20.26 14.74
C ASP A 665 30.59 -19.11 15.75
N GLY A 666 31.29 -17.98 15.63
CA GLY A 666 31.27 -16.92 16.64
C GLY A 666 29.91 -16.25 16.80
N ALA A 667 29.20 -16.00 15.69
CA ALA A 667 27.95 -15.26 15.69
C ALA A 667 26.77 -16.08 16.27
N ALA A 668 26.83 -17.40 16.20
CA ALA A 668 25.85 -18.29 16.83
C ALA A 668 25.96 -18.31 18.38
N ARG A 669 27.11 -17.88 18.91
CA ARG A 669 27.38 -17.79 20.36
C ARG A 669 27.11 -16.41 20.94
N LEU A 670 26.69 -15.44 20.12
CA LEU A 670 26.32 -14.11 20.60
C LEU A 670 25.09 -14.21 21.52
N GLY A 671 25.15 -13.53 22.67
CA GLY A 671 24.04 -13.48 23.62
C GLY A 671 22.77 -12.87 23.02
N HIS A 672 21.62 -13.07 23.67
CA HIS A 672 20.30 -12.59 23.23
C HIS A 672 20.11 -11.06 23.40
N HIS A 673 21.15 -10.27 23.14
CA HIS A 673 21.13 -8.81 23.19
C HIS A 673 21.15 -8.23 21.76
N PRO A 674 20.17 -7.41 21.36
CA PRO A 674 20.17 -6.76 20.05
C PRO A 674 21.40 -5.87 19.83
N GLY A 675 21.92 -5.84 18.61
CA GLY A 675 23.07 -5.03 18.22
C GLY A 675 24.43 -5.66 18.55
N ARG A 676 24.49 -6.80 19.24
CA ARG A 676 25.75 -7.54 19.38
C ARG A 676 26.20 -8.05 18.00
N VAL A 677 27.40 -7.67 17.59
CA VAL A 677 27.89 -7.87 16.23
C VAL A 677 29.35 -8.28 16.21
N LEU A 678 29.71 -9.12 15.24
CA LEU A 678 31.08 -9.46 14.87
C LEU A 678 31.37 -8.92 13.48
N VAL A 679 32.54 -8.30 13.32
CA VAL A 679 32.99 -7.71 12.05
C VAL A 679 34.30 -8.36 11.65
N SER A 680 34.38 -8.78 10.38
CA SER A 680 35.58 -9.33 9.75
C SER A 680 35.89 -8.56 8.47
N GLY A 681 37.17 -8.35 8.19
CA GLY A 681 37.63 -7.60 7.02
C GLY A 681 37.69 -6.08 7.20
N ALA A 682 37.52 -5.55 8.42
CA ALA A 682 37.67 -4.11 8.71
C ALA A 682 38.98 -3.82 9.47
N GLY A 683 39.70 -2.75 9.09
CA GLY A 683 40.73 -2.11 9.93
C GLY A 683 42.12 -2.76 9.92
N SER A 684 42.66 -3.11 8.75
CA SER A 684 44.01 -3.69 8.67
C SER A 684 45.19 -2.69 8.71
N GLU A 685 44.97 -1.37 8.72
CA GLU A 685 46.07 -0.38 8.76
C GLU A 685 45.74 0.87 9.60
N GLN A 686 45.94 0.82 10.92
CA GLN A 686 46.25 2.02 11.72
C GLN A 686 46.89 1.65 13.08
N GLU A 687 48.05 0.98 13.05
CA GLU A 687 49.01 1.05 14.16
C GLU A 687 49.85 2.32 13.98
N GLY A 688 49.60 3.37 14.77
CA GLY A 688 50.45 4.56 14.69
C GLY A 688 49.98 5.84 15.38
N VAL A 689 49.55 5.81 16.64
CA VAL A 689 49.65 7.01 17.52
C VAL A 689 50.13 6.55 18.91
N PRO A 690 51.36 6.90 19.34
CA PRO A 690 51.88 6.48 20.64
C PRO A 690 51.42 7.41 21.76
N GLY A 691 50.52 6.93 22.63
CA GLY A 691 50.28 7.47 23.97
C GLY A 691 51.16 6.78 25.04
N PRO A 692 51.45 7.41 26.19
CA PRO A 692 52.62 7.07 27.00
C PRO A 692 52.47 5.84 27.91
N ARG A 693 53.41 4.91 27.73
CA ARG A 693 54.01 3.95 28.70
C ARG A 693 53.08 3.13 29.62
N GLY A 694 53.02 1.84 29.33
CA GLY A 694 52.90 0.75 30.31
C GLY A 694 53.68 -0.48 29.82
N LEU A 695 54.71 -0.87 30.55
CA LEU A 695 55.60 -2.02 30.24
C LEU A 695 54.88 -3.36 30.45
N GLY A 696 54.91 -4.23 29.44
CA GLY A 696 54.51 -5.64 29.55
C GLY A 696 54.78 -6.40 28.26
N ASN A 697 55.96 -7.00 28.14
CA ASN A 697 56.34 -7.87 27.02
C ASN A 697 55.72 -9.27 27.17
N GLY A 698 54.94 -9.69 26.16
CA GLY A 698 54.54 -11.07 25.89
C GLY A 698 54.48 -11.29 24.37
N PRO A 699 54.76 -12.50 23.86
CA PRO A 699 55.05 -12.73 22.44
C PRO A 699 53.81 -12.54 21.56
N THR A 700 53.97 -11.72 20.52
CA THR A 700 52.96 -11.36 19.52
C THR A 700 52.71 -12.47 18.51
N GLY A 701 51.53 -13.10 18.58
CA GLY A 701 50.91 -13.81 17.46
C GLY A 701 50.09 -12.83 16.57
N PRO A 702 49.68 -13.24 15.36
CA PRO A 702 49.03 -12.35 14.39
C PRO A 702 47.74 -11.73 14.96
N SER A 703 47.61 -10.42 14.75
CA SER A 703 46.65 -9.47 15.32
C SER A 703 45.18 -9.88 15.22
N SER A 704 44.55 -10.09 16.38
CA SER A 704 43.17 -10.55 16.60
C SER A 704 42.16 -9.41 16.79
N ALA A 705 42.09 -8.46 15.86
CA ALA A 705 40.98 -7.50 15.83
C ALA A 705 39.65 -8.15 15.36
N SER A 706 39.74 -9.20 14.55
CA SER A 706 38.62 -9.79 13.77
C SER A 706 37.63 -10.69 14.53
N ASN A 707 37.67 -10.74 15.86
CA ASN A 707 36.83 -11.67 16.63
C ASN A 707 36.29 -11.10 17.95
N GLN A 708 36.34 -9.78 18.10
CA GLN A 708 35.76 -9.10 19.25
C GLN A 708 34.26 -8.92 19.07
N VAL A 709 33.49 -9.23 20.11
CA VAL A 709 32.07 -8.86 20.18
C VAL A 709 31.96 -7.36 20.38
N LEU A 710 31.21 -6.71 19.50
CA LEU A 710 30.95 -5.27 19.51
C LEU A 710 29.46 -4.99 19.75
N GLN A 711 29.14 -3.75 20.12
CA GLN A 711 27.77 -3.23 20.11
C GLN A 711 27.58 -2.27 18.94
N ALA A 712 26.64 -2.59 18.05
CA ALA A 712 26.25 -1.78 16.91
C ALA A 712 25.63 -0.43 17.36
N PRO A 713 25.88 0.67 16.63
CA PRO A 713 25.21 1.96 16.86
C PRO A 713 23.71 1.87 16.61
N TRP A 714 22.96 2.63 17.41
CA TRP A 714 21.51 2.73 17.40
C TRP A 714 21.07 4.16 17.04
N CYS A 715 20.23 4.33 16.02
CA CYS A 715 19.75 5.63 15.56
C CYS A 715 18.63 6.23 16.41
N GLY A 716 18.07 5.47 17.34
CA GLY A 716 16.94 5.91 18.15
C GLY A 716 15.59 5.39 17.64
N SER A 717 14.54 6.12 18.00
CA SER A 717 13.18 6.02 17.48
C SER A 717 13.08 6.50 16.04
N GLY A 718 11.98 6.14 15.36
CA GLY A 718 11.72 6.63 13.99
C GLY A 718 11.66 8.15 13.88
N ARG A 719 11.35 8.86 14.99
CA ARG A 719 11.38 10.31 15.05
C ARG A 719 12.80 10.87 15.04
N GLU A 720 13.72 10.28 15.81
CA GLU A 720 15.13 10.69 15.83
C GLU A 720 15.79 10.47 14.46
N VAL A 721 15.46 9.36 13.79
CA VAL A 721 15.88 9.13 12.39
C VAL A 721 15.33 10.21 11.46
N GLN A 722 14.06 10.59 11.61
CA GLN A 722 13.46 11.67 10.80
C GLN A 722 14.11 13.02 11.07
N GLU A 723 14.47 13.33 12.32
CA GLU A 723 15.18 14.57 12.68
C GLU A 723 16.56 14.64 12.01
N ILE A 724 17.26 13.51 11.92
CA ILE A 724 18.52 13.41 11.15
C ILE A 724 18.26 13.60 9.64
N VAL A 725 17.22 12.98 9.09
CA VAL A 725 16.85 13.14 7.67
C VAL A 725 16.52 14.60 7.35
N ASP A 726 15.80 15.29 8.23
CA ASP A 726 15.47 16.71 8.09
C ASP A 726 16.72 17.60 8.21
N LEU A 727 17.64 17.26 9.11
CA LEU A 727 18.94 17.93 9.23
C LEU A 727 19.77 17.80 7.94
N VAL A 728 19.91 16.59 7.40
CA VAL A 728 20.63 16.32 6.15
C VAL A 728 19.95 17.03 4.98
N SER A 729 18.62 17.05 4.94
CA SER A 729 17.85 17.73 3.89
C SER A 729 18.05 19.24 3.91
N ARG A 730 18.04 19.86 5.11
CA ARG A 730 18.37 21.30 5.27
C ARG A 730 19.82 21.58 4.87
N ALA A 731 20.77 20.76 5.28
CA ALA A 731 22.18 20.92 4.90
C ALA A 731 22.37 20.83 3.37
N ALA A 732 21.60 19.98 2.70
CA ALA A 732 21.65 19.78 1.25
C ALA A 732 21.01 20.90 0.41
N GLU A 733 20.31 21.88 1.00
CA GLU A 733 19.74 22.99 0.22
C GLU A 733 20.84 23.74 -0.54
N GLY A 734 20.71 23.80 -1.87
CA GLY A 734 21.71 24.41 -2.77
C GLY A 734 22.72 23.42 -3.38
N HIS A 735 22.79 22.17 -2.91
CA HIS A 735 23.54 21.10 -3.56
C HIS A 735 22.80 20.57 -4.79
N ALA A 736 23.55 20.04 -5.76
CA ALA A 736 22.97 19.35 -6.91
C ALA A 736 22.20 18.11 -6.46
N SER A 737 21.06 17.83 -7.10
CA SER A 737 20.30 16.61 -6.85
C SER A 737 21.17 15.37 -7.12
N PRO A 738 20.95 14.27 -6.37
CA PRO A 738 21.71 13.04 -6.57
C PRO A 738 21.51 12.52 -7.99
N TRP A 739 22.55 11.88 -8.54
CA TRP A 739 22.41 11.15 -9.77
C TRP A 739 21.39 10.03 -9.60
N ARG A 740 20.37 9.96 -10.47
CA ARG A 740 19.40 8.87 -10.46
C ARG A 740 19.73 7.92 -11.61
N PRO A 741 20.07 6.64 -11.35
CA PRO A 741 20.41 5.69 -12.39
C PRO A 741 19.21 5.27 -13.24
N TRP A 742 17.99 5.68 -12.91
CA TRP A 742 16.78 5.45 -13.70
C TRP A 742 15.99 6.75 -13.89
N ALA A 743 15.23 6.78 -14.99
CA ALA A 743 14.30 7.84 -15.28
C ALA A 743 13.12 7.87 -14.28
N PRO A 744 12.44 9.02 -14.11
CA PRO A 744 11.17 9.09 -13.39
C PRO A 744 10.19 8.04 -13.91
N ALA A 745 9.30 7.52 -13.04
CA ALA A 745 8.23 6.66 -13.51
C ALA A 745 7.37 7.40 -14.55
N LEU A 746 6.86 6.65 -15.54
CA LEU A 746 5.97 7.25 -16.53
C LEU A 746 4.79 7.93 -15.82
N PRO A 747 4.40 9.14 -16.21
CA PRO A 747 3.27 9.84 -15.60
C PRO A 747 1.96 9.09 -15.84
N THR A 748 0.96 9.30 -14.98
CA THR A 748 -0.36 8.65 -15.09
C THR A 748 -1.19 9.21 -16.24
N SER A 749 -1.04 10.50 -16.54
CA SER A 749 -1.57 11.18 -17.72
C SER A 749 -0.53 12.18 -18.21
N ILE A 750 -0.53 12.45 -19.51
CA ILE A 750 0.43 13.37 -20.12
C ILE A 750 -0.17 14.02 -21.35
N ASN A 751 -0.04 15.33 -21.46
CA ASN A 751 -0.47 16.06 -22.65
C ASN A 751 0.68 16.23 -23.67
N THR A 752 0.37 16.80 -24.84
CA THR A 752 1.34 16.96 -25.93
C THR A 752 2.51 17.88 -25.57
N ALA A 753 2.25 18.99 -24.89
CA ALA A 753 3.30 19.94 -24.50
C ALA A 753 4.28 19.30 -23.50
N GLN A 754 3.74 18.65 -22.47
CA GLN A 754 4.51 17.91 -21.47
C GLN A 754 5.32 16.77 -22.09
N ALA A 755 4.76 16.03 -23.04
CA ALA A 755 5.47 14.97 -23.76
C ALA A 755 6.68 15.51 -24.54
N LEU A 756 6.52 16.65 -25.21
CA LEU A 756 7.60 17.29 -25.94
C LEU A 756 8.67 17.86 -25.01
N GLU A 757 8.30 18.42 -23.85
CA GLU A 757 9.26 18.87 -22.84
C GLU A 757 10.08 17.71 -22.26
N LEU A 758 9.43 16.61 -21.90
CA LEU A 758 10.14 15.41 -21.42
C LEU A 758 11.05 14.81 -22.51
N GLY A 759 10.65 14.88 -23.78
CA GLY A 759 11.49 14.48 -24.90
C GLY A 759 12.69 15.40 -25.15
N ARG A 760 12.60 16.68 -24.78
CA ARG A 760 13.70 17.67 -24.86
C ARG A 760 14.69 17.53 -23.71
N LEU A 761 14.20 17.17 -22.53
CA LEU A 761 15.00 16.81 -21.35
C LEU A 761 15.64 15.43 -21.54
N ARG A 762 16.51 15.30 -22.55
CA ARG A 762 17.46 14.17 -22.58
C ARG A 762 18.31 14.27 -21.31
N GLY A 763 18.53 13.13 -20.63
CA GLY A 763 19.35 13.04 -19.42
C GLY A 763 20.71 13.74 -19.59
N PRO A 764 21.37 14.15 -18.49
CA PRO A 764 22.51 15.05 -18.54
C PRO A 764 23.58 14.50 -19.49
N ARG A 765 23.96 15.37 -20.45
CA ARG A 765 25.03 15.13 -21.40
C ARG A 765 26.33 14.85 -20.64
N ALA A 766 27.02 13.77 -20.99
CA ALA A 766 28.40 13.57 -20.52
C ALA A 766 29.25 14.77 -21.00
N PRO A 767 30.05 15.40 -20.14
CA PRO A 767 30.95 16.45 -20.55
C PRO A 767 32.08 15.85 -21.40
N GLY A 768 32.20 16.24 -22.67
CA GLY A 768 33.40 15.97 -23.50
C GLY A 768 33.25 15.12 -24.76
N GLY A 769 32.05 14.71 -25.20
CA GLY A 769 31.91 13.91 -26.44
C GLY A 769 32.00 14.75 -27.72
N THR A 770 33.13 14.68 -28.43
CA THR A 770 33.27 15.14 -29.83
C THR A 770 32.52 14.18 -30.75
N GLU A 771 31.84 14.73 -31.75
CA GLU A 771 31.04 13.98 -32.72
C GLU A 771 31.94 13.15 -33.65
N GLU A 772 31.96 11.82 -33.49
CA GLU A 772 32.36 10.90 -34.56
C GLU A 772 31.30 9.82 -34.77
N GLN A 773 30.87 9.72 -36.02
CA GLN A 773 29.87 8.79 -36.56
C GLN A 773 30.51 7.46 -36.97
N GLY A 774 29.80 6.35 -36.75
CA GLY A 774 30.09 5.03 -37.32
C GLY A 774 29.42 3.91 -36.51
N ALA A 775 28.18 3.54 -36.83
CA ALA A 775 27.81 2.42 -37.71
C ALA A 775 27.71 1.06 -36.98
N ASP A 776 26.55 0.77 -36.36
CA ASP A 776 25.87 -0.52 -36.53
C ASP A 776 24.38 -0.44 -36.16
N GLY A 777 23.53 -1.16 -36.88
CA GLY A 777 22.09 -0.90 -37.00
C GLY A 777 21.23 -1.24 -35.76
N ALA A 778 20.81 -0.23 -35.01
CA ALA A 778 19.68 -0.30 -34.09
C ALA A 778 19.04 1.08 -33.87
N LEU A 779 17.70 1.16 -33.96
CA LEU A 779 16.80 2.25 -33.55
C LEU A 779 17.50 3.56 -33.10
N ALA A 780 17.92 4.41 -34.06
CA ALA A 780 18.42 5.75 -33.78
C ALA A 780 17.28 6.79 -33.80
N PRO A 781 17.15 7.66 -32.78
CA PRO A 781 16.24 8.80 -32.78
C PRO A 781 16.85 9.98 -33.56
N ALA A 782 15.99 10.74 -34.24
CA ALA A 782 16.32 11.88 -35.08
C ALA A 782 17.35 12.84 -34.46
N GLY A 783 18.39 13.15 -35.23
CA GLY A 783 19.34 14.23 -34.95
C GLY A 783 18.77 15.58 -35.36
N LEU A 784 18.87 16.56 -34.47
CA LEU A 784 18.59 17.97 -34.70
C LEU A 784 19.93 18.72 -34.70
N THR A 785 20.47 18.97 -35.88
CA THR A 785 21.48 20.00 -36.15
C THR A 785 21.31 20.46 -37.60
N ASP A 786 20.47 21.48 -37.83
CA ASP A 786 20.94 22.73 -38.42
C ASP A 786 19.85 23.81 -38.30
N ARG A 787 20.27 25.05 -38.04
CA ARG A 787 19.40 26.23 -37.98
C ARG A 787 19.05 26.68 -39.40
N ALA A 788 17.89 26.24 -39.89
CA ALA A 788 17.13 26.92 -40.95
C ALA A 788 15.63 26.72 -40.64
N PRO A 789 14.73 27.68 -40.97
CA PRO A 789 13.30 27.47 -40.81
C PRO A 789 12.89 26.36 -41.80
N LEU A 790 12.79 25.13 -41.29
CA LEU A 790 12.43 23.98 -42.09
C LEU A 790 10.99 24.15 -42.58
N SER A 791 10.89 24.20 -43.90
CA SER A 791 9.70 24.03 -44.70
C SER A 791 8.76 22.94 -44.14
N THR A 792 7.48 23.26 -44.19
CA THR A 792 6.32 22.37 -44.20
C THR A 792 6.60 21.02 -44.89
N HIS A 793 6.07 19.92 -44.31
CA HIS A 793 6.14 18.50 -44.72
C HIS A 793 7.21 17.63 -44.00
N ASP A 794 6.94 17.22 -42.74
CA ASP A 794 7.51 15.98 -42.19
C ASP A 794 6.44 14.86 -42.28
N ASP A 795 6.74 13.84 -43.08
CA ASP A 795 5.81 13.21 -44.04
C ASP A 795 5.12 11.92 -43.53
N GLY A 796 4.62 11.92 -42.29
CA GLY A 796 3.80 10.81 -41.76
C GLY A 796 4.18 10.27 -40.38
N ARG A 797 4.63 11.12 -39.46
CA ARG A 797 4.94 10.74 -38.07
C ARG A 797 4.00 11.44 -37.09
N LEU A 798 3.25 10.66 -36.31
CA LEU A 798 2.31 11.17 -35.31
C LEU A 798 2.81 10.88 -33.89
N LEU A 799 3.01 11.90 -33.06
CA LEU A 799 3.32 11.72 -31.64
C LEU A 799 2.10 11.11 -30.93
N LEU A 800 2.25 9.89 -30.43
CA LEU A 800 1.18 9.14 -29.76
C LEU A 800 1.50 8.73 -28.31
N ALA A 801 2.78 8.55 -27.96
CA ALA A 801 3.13 8.04 -26.65
C ALA A 801 4.46 8.59 -26.13
N VAL A 802 4.62 8.61 -24.81
CA VAL A 802 5.91 8.73 -24.12
C VAL A 802 6.36 7.33 -23.73
N THR A 803 7.60 6.98 -24.01
CA THR A 803 8.18 5.66 -23.75
C THR A 803 9.13 5.69 -22.57
N ASP A 804 9.22 4.57 -21.88
CA ASP A 804 10.22 4.34 -20.84
C ASP A 804 11.37 3.51 -21.41
N LEU A 805 12.58 4.06 -21.37
CA LEU A 805 13.77 3.47 -21.97
C LEU A 805 14.81 3.22 -20.85
N PRO A 806 14.62 2.18 -20.02
CA PRO A 806 15.48 1.95 -18.84
C PRO A 806 16.96 1.75 -19.23
N ARG A 807 17.23 1.11 -20.37
CA ARG A 807 18.60 0.94 -20.90
C ARG A 807 19.28 2.26 -21.30
N GLN A 808 18.50 3.30 -21.56
CA GLN A 808 18.98 4.65 -21.86
C GLN A 808 18.87 5.57 -20.63
N GLN A 809 18.32 5.07 -19.51
CA GLN A 809 18.07 5.81 -18.27
C GLN A 809 17.27 7.11 -18.51
N SER A 810 16.39 7.11 -19.51
CA SER A 810 15.62 8.29 -19.92
C SER A 810 14.20 7.93 -20.34
N LEU A 811 13.31 8.91 -20.28
CA LEU A 811 12.03 8.84 -20.99
C LEU A 811 12.24 9.27 -22.46
N GLY A 812 11.52 8.62 -23.37
CA GLY A 812 11.53 8.92 -24.79
C GLY A 812 10.16 9.37 -25.27
N VAL A 813 10.10 9.90 -26.50
CA VAL A 813 8.84 10.15 -27.20
C VAL A 813 8.73 9.21 -28.39
N TRP A 814 7.55 8.61 -28.56
CA TRP A 814 7.28 7.69 -29.64
C TRP A 814 6.35 8.31 -30.68
N HIS A 815 6.88 8.35 -31.91
CA HIS A 815 6.16 8.81 -33.08
C HIS A 815 5.75 7.61 -33.91
N TRP A 816 4.44 7.41 -34.05
CA TRP A 816 3.89 6.40 -34.93
C TRP A 816 4.11 6.80 -36.39
N ARG A 817 4.75 5.93 -37.17
CA ARG A 817 4.84 6.07 -38.63
C ARG A 817 3.54 5.58 -39.25
N VAL A 818 2.74 6.50 -39.79
CA VAL A 818 1.39 6.20 -40.30
C VAL A 818 1.38 5.22 -41.46
N THR A 819 2.50 5.05 -42.16
CA THR A 819 2.67 4.06 -43.23
C THR A 819 2.67 2.61 -42.73
N ARG A 820 2.84 2.39 -41.41
CA ARG A 820 2.73 1.07 -40.77
C ARG A 820 1.40 0.97 -40.02
N PRO A 821 0.48 0.10 -40.44
CA PRO A 821 -0.77 -0.13 -39.71
C PRO A 821 -0.53 -0.45 -38.23
N LEU A 822 -1.31 0.15 -37.34
CA LEU A 822 -1.19 -0.01 -35.89
C LEU A 822 -2.40 -0.77 -35.34
N LEU A 823 -2.13 -1.92 -34.69
CA LEU A 823 -3.13 -2.67 -33.94
C LEU A 823 -3.02 -2.37 -32.45
N VAL A 824 -4.11 -1.86 -31.86
CA VAL A 824 -4.22 -1.57 -30.43
C VAL A 824 -5.07 -2.63 -29.75
N LEU A 825 -4.44 -3.47 -28.92
CA LEU A 825 -5.13 -4.46 -28.12
C LEU A 825 -5.34 -3.89 -26.72
N GLY A 826 -6.54 -3.98 -26.16
CA GLY A 826 -6.73 -3.49 -24.80
C GLY A 826 -7.90 -4.09 -24.05
N ALA A 827 -7.78 -4.12 -22.72
CA ALA A 827 -8.87 -4.46 -21.82
C ALA A 827 -9.96 -3.36 -21.83
N PRO A 828 -11.19 -3.64 -21.37
CA PRO A 828 -12.21 -2.60 -21.17
C PRO A 828 -11.67 -1.44 -20.33
N ARG A 829 -12.00 -0.19 -20.69
CA ARG A 829 -11.56 1.05 -20.02
C ARG A 829 -10.04 1.29 -19.98
N SER A 830 -9.26 0.58 -20.79
CA SER A 830 -7.80 0.79 -20.92
C SER A 830 -7.38 2.06 -21.66
N GLY A 831 -8.33 2.78 -22.29
CA GLY A 831 -8.06 3.99 -23.07
C GLY A 831 -7.98 3.79 -24.59
N ARG A 832 -8.47 2.66 -25.14
CA ARG A 832 -8.50 2.38 -26.60
C ARG A 832 -9.15 3.52 -27.42
N SER A 833 -10.38 3.90 -27.08
CA SER A 833 -11.11 4.95 -27.80
C SER A 833 -10.46 6.33 -27.63
N THR A 834 -9.89 6.61 -26.44
CA THR A 834 -9.11 7.83 -26.18
C THR A 834 -7.86 7.91 -27.05
N LEU A 835 -7.18 6.78 -27.28
CA LEU A 835 -6.06 6.72 -28.20
C LEU A 835 -6.49 6.98 -29.64
N VAL A 836 -7.63 6.42 -30.09
CA VAL A 836 -8.16 6.68 -31.44
C VAL A 836 -8.45 8.17 -31.61
N ALA A 837 -9.10 8.80 -30.64
CA ALA A 837 -9.34 10.24 -30.66
C ALA A 837 -8.02 11.03 -30.71
N SER A 838 -7.04 10.67 -29.89
CA SER A 838 -5.72 11.33 -29.85
C SER A 838 -4.95 11.19 -31.17
N ALA A 839 -5.02 10.02 -31.81
CA ALA A 839 -4.41 9.78 -33.11
C ALA A 839 -5.13 10.51 -34.26
N ALA A 840 -6.46 10.55 -34.23
CA ALA A 840 -7.27 11.30 -35.19
C ALA A 840 -6.98 12.80 -35.11
N THR A 841 -6.98 13.38 -33.91
CA THR A 841 -6.62 14.79 -33.70
C THR A 841 -5.18 15.10 -34.16
N ALA A 842 -4.24 14.17 -33.92
CA ALA A 842 -2.87 14.31 -34.42
C ALA A 842 -2.80 14.32 -35.95
N ALA A 843 -3.54 13.43 -36.62
CA ALA A 843 -3.59 13.33 -38.08
C ALA A 843 -4.20 14.60 -38.70
N LEU A 844 -5.31 15.10 -38.14
CA LEU A 844 -5.95 16.34 -38.58
C LEU A 844 -5.00 17.54 -38.44
N SER A 845 -4.28 17.63 -37.32
CA SER A 845 -3.28 18.68 -37.08
C SER A 845 -2.10 18.61 -38.06
N SER A 846 -1.83 17.45 -38.65
CA SER A 846 -0.83 17.26 -39.71
C SER A 846 -1.37 17.48 -41.13
N GLY A 847 -2.63 17.94 -41.27
CA GLY A 847 -3.27 18.20 -42.56
C GLY A 847 -3.83 16.97 -43.27
N ARG A 848 -4.02 15.85 -42.57
CA ARG A 848 -4.51 14.58 -43.14
C ARG A 848 -5.98 14.34 -42.82
N GLY A 849 -6.75 13.89 -43.80
CA GLY A 849 -8.14 13.49 -43.60
C GLY A 849 -8.28 12.25 -42.70
N VAL A 850 -9.40 12.15 -41.99
CA VAL A 850 -9.67 11.03 -41.06
C VAL A 850 -11.06 10.44 -41.29
N HIS A 851 -11.16 9.12 -41.27
CA HIS A 851 -12.40 8.34 -41.24
C HIS A 851 -12.49 7.55 -39.94
N LEU A 852 -13.64 7.59 -39.28
CA LEU A 852 -13.84 7.00 -37.95
C LEU A 852 -14.94 5.93 -38.00
N CYS A 853 -14.60 4.71 -37.60
CA CYS A 853 -15.57 3.63 -37.42
C CYS A 853 -15.71 3.24 -35.95
N GLY A 854 -16.93 3.07 -35.46
CA GLY A 854 -17.20 2.56 -34.11
C GLY A 854 -17.06 3.56 -32.95
N LEU A 855 -16.57 4.78 -33.21
CA LEU A 855 -16.64 5.89 -32.24
C LEU A 855 -18.07 6.44 -32.19
N THR A 856 -18.80 6.13 -31.11
CA THR A 856 -20.10 6.73 -30.85
C THR A 856 -19.91 8.02 -30.03
N PRO A 857 -20.55 9.16 -30.38
CA PRO A 857 -20.66 10.27 -29.44
C PRO A 857 -21.32 9.78 -28.15
N PRO A 858 -20.91 10.28 -26.96
CA PRO A 858 -21.59 9.92 -25.73
C PRO A 858 -23.08 10.22 -25.89
N ALA A 859 -23.92 9.21 -25.67
CA ALA A 859 -25.37 9.40 -25.69
C ALA A 859 -25.69 10.54 -24.71
N SER A 860 -26.43 11.54 -25.18
CA SER A 860 -27.07 12.49 -24.28
C SER A 860 -28.11 11.70 -23.49
N ASP A 861 -27.71 11.10 -22.37
CA ASP A 861 -28.66 10.56 -21.42
C ASP A 861 -29.63 11.71 -21.06
N GLY A 862 -30.91 11.49 -21.32
CA GLY A 862 -31.99 12.49 -21.22
C GLY A 862 -32.31 12.94 -19.79
N SER A 863 -31.31 13.12 -18.94
CA SER A 863 -31.40 13.90 -17.71
C SER A 863 -30.99 15.33 -18.04
N GLY A 864 -31.97 16.24 -18.08
CA GLY A 864 -31.78 17.67 -18.32
C GLY A 864 -31.03 18.39 -17.21
N GLU A 865 -29.76 18.08 -17.04
CA GLU A 865 -28.77 19.02 -16.49
C GLU A 865 -27.90 19.46 -17.65
N ALA A 866 -27.81 20.78 -17.85
CA ALA A 866 -26.96 21.37 -18.86
C ALA A 866 -25.53 20.86 -18.66
N ALA A 867 -25.12 19.89 -19.49
CA ALA A 867 -23.75 19.43 -19.56
C ALA A 867 -22.94 20.59 -20.14
N ASP A 868 -22.29 21.32 -19.24
CA ASP A 868 -21.23 22.25 -19.51
C ASP A 868 -20.23 21.68 -20.55
N ALA A 869 -19.86 22.54 -21.49
CA ALA A 869 -18.65 22.49 -22.32
C ALA A 869 -18.46 21.30 -23.29
N THR A 870 -18.22 21.68 -24.55
CA THR A 870 -17.78 20.87 -25.69
C THR A 870 -16.89 19.68 -25.31
N SER A 871 -17.45 18.46 -25.37
CA SER A 871 -16.65 17.25 -25.26
C SER A 871 -15.61 17.23 -26.41
N PRO A 872 -14.33 16.95 -26.16
CA PRO A 872 -13.28 16.93 -27.19
C PRO A 872 -13.57 15.92 -28.31
N VAL A 873 -14.37 14.89 -28.01
CA VAL A 873 -14.86 13.94 -29.01
C VAL A 873 -15.87 14.61 -29.95
N HIS A 874 -16.75 15.46 -29.44
CA HIS A 874 -17.71 16.19 -30.27
C HIS A 874 -17.00 17.20 -31.20
N GLU A 875 -15.99 17.91 -30.70
CA GLU A 875 -15.16 18.81 -31.53
C GLU A 875 -14.39 18.04 -32.62
N LEU A 876 -13.88 16.84 -32.31
CA LEU A 876 -13.25 15.97 -33.29
C LEU A 876 -14.24 15.57 -34.39
N LEU A 877 -15.45 15.13 -34.01
CA LEU A 877 -16.45 14.62 -34.96
C LEU A 877 -16.98 15.69 -35.91
N THR A 878 -16.94 16.97 -35.53
CA THR A 878 -17.43 18.10 -36.34
C THR A 878 -16.33 18.77 -37.19
N HIS A 879 -15.07 18.38 -37.02
CA HIS A 879 -13.94 18.97 -37.72
C HIS A 879 -14.02 18.76 -39.25
N PRO A 880 -13.72 19.78 -40.09
CA PRO A 880 -13.88 19.71 -41.55
C PRO A 880 -13.01 18.63 -42.23
N GLY A 881 -11.83 18.34 -41.67
CA GLY A 881 -10.96 17.25 -42.13
C GLY A 881 -11.46 15.83 -41.77
N VAL A 882 -12.56 15.69 -41.04
CA VAL A 882 -13.19 14.39 -40.77
C VAL A 882 -14.20 14.07 -41.87
N GLY A 883 -13.93 12.98 -42.58
CA GLY A 883 -14.75 12.47 -43.66
C GLY A 883 -15.96 11.68 -43.16
N THR A 884 -15.94 10.37 -43.41
CA THR A 884 -16.99 9.45 -42.97
C THR A 884 -16.82 9.04 -41.50
N VAL A 885 -17.85 9.32 -40.69
CA VAL A 885 -18.02 8.76 -39.34
C VAL A 885 -19.19 7.79 -39.36
N VAL A 886 -18.94 6.53 -38.99
CA VAL A 886 -19.97 5.47 -39.01
C VAL A 886 -19.76 4.46 -37.88
N GLY A 887 -20.76 4.25 -37.04
CA GLY A 887 -20.75 3.23 -36.00
C GLY A 887 -21.47 1.95 -36.43
N THR A 888 -21.92 1.19 -35.46
CA THR A 888 -22.66 -0.05 -35.73
C THR A 888 -24.11 0.21 -36.14
N GLU A 889 -24.61 1.44 -35.98
CA GLU A 889 -25.97 1.87 -36.31
C GLU A 889 -26.31 1.84 -37.81
N ASP A 890 -25.33 2.07 -38.70
CA ASP A 890 -25.50 2.06 -40.16
C ASP A 890 -24.60 0.98 -40.81
N PRO A 891 -25.03 -0.29 -40.79
CA PRO A 891 -24.22 -1.42 -41.24
C PRO A 891 -23.89 -1.35 -42.74
N ARG A 892 -24.79 -0.79 -43.56
CA ARG A 892 -24.60 -0.63 -45.01
C ARG A 892 -23.47 0.36 -45.29
N ARG A 893 -23.48 1.53 -44.63
CA ARG A 893 -22.43 2.56 -44.79
C ARG A 893 -21.08 2.08 -44.26
N LEU A 894 -21.07 1.31 -43.17
CA LEU A 894 -19.87 0.66 -42.63
C LEU A 894 -19.26 -0.31 -43.66
N ALA A 895 -20.06 -1.24 -44.20
CA ALA A 895 -19.62 -2.18 -45.23
C ALA A 895 -19.12 -1.46 -46.50
N ARG A 896 -19.79 -0.38 -46.91
CA ARG A 896 -19.38 0.44 -48.06
C ARG A 896 -18.03 1.12 -47.82
N LEU A 897 -17.82 1.73 -46.66
CA LEU A 897 -16.54 2.38 -46.32
C LEU A 897 -15.38 1.38 -46.30
N TRP A 898 -15.58 0.21 -45.70
CA TRP A 898 -14.57 -0.85 -45.69
C TRP A 898 -14.30 -1.41 -47.10
N GLY A 899 -15.31 -1.49 -47.96
CA GLY A 899 -15.14 -1.83 -49.38
C GLY A 899 -14.29 -0.81 -50.14
N LEU A 900 -14.47 0.49 -49.87
CA LEU A 900 -13.65 1.55 -50.43
C LEU A 900 -12.21 1.48 -49.90
N ALA A 901 -12.02 1.18 -48.62
CA ALA A 901 -10.72 0.94 -48.02
C ALA A 901 -10.00 -0.28 -48.65
N ALA A 902 -10.71 -1.40 -48.78
CA ALA A 902 -10.19 -2.63 -49.36
C ALA A 902 -9.80 -2.48 -50.84
N SER A 903 -10.43 -1.54 -51.56
CA SER A 903 -10.11 -1.20 -52.94
C SER A 903 -9.11 -0.04 -53.09
N GLY A 904 -8.59 0.50 -51.99
CA GLY A 904 -7.58 1.57 -52.00
C GLY A 904 -8.12 2.95 -52.38
N ARG A 905 -9.44 3.16 -52.29
CA ARG A 905 -10.12 4.40 -52.72
C ARG A 905 -10.23 5.48 -51.64
N LEU A 906 -9.68 5.25 -50.45
CA LEU A 906 -9.64 6.25 -49.37
C LEU A 906 -8.46 7.22 -49.50
N GLY A 907 -7.61 7.07 -50.51
CA GLY A 907 -6.44 7.93 -50.68
C GLY A 907 -5.45 7.80 -49.52
N GLY A 908 -4.86 8.94 -49.12
CA GLY A 908 -3.91 9.03 -48.01
C GLY A 908 -4.56 9.25 -46.64
N ASP A 909 -5.89 9.16 -46.53
CA ASP A 909 -6.63 9.45 -45.30
C ASP A 909 -6.45 8.34 -44.25
N LEU A 910 -6.50 8.72 -42.98
CA LEU A 910 -6.40 7.80 -41.85
C LEU A 910 -7.73 7.10 -41.59
N LEU A 911 -7.76 5.77 -41.74
CA LEU A 911 -8.88 4.94 -41.33
C LEU A 911 -8.68 4.45 -39.89
N CYS A 912 -9.57 4.87 -38.99
CA CYS A 912 -9.60 4.42 -37.60
C CYS A 912 -10.77 3.48 -37.36
N LEU A 913 -10.51 2.24 -36.96
CA LEU A 913 -11.51 1.26 -36.60
C LEU A 913 -11.50 1.00 -35.09
N ASP A 914 -12.44 1.59 -34.35
CA ASP A 914 -12.57 1.35 -32.91
C ASP A 914 -13.44 0.11 -32.64
N ASN A 915 -12.87 -0.84 -31.90
CA ASN A 915 -13.47 -2.09 -31.50
C ASN A 915 -13.92 -2.97 -32.70
N VAL A 916 -12.97 -3.40 -33.53
CA VAL A 916 -13.22 -4.22 -34.73
C VAL A 916 -14.06 -5.47 -34.48
N ASP A 917 -13.96 -6.04 -33.27
CA ASP A 917 -14.72 -7.22 -32.85
C ASP A 917 -16.24 -6.97 -32.81
N ALA A 918 -16.66 -5.72 -32.58
CA ALA A 918 -18.06 -5.32 -32.67
C ALA A 918 -18.47 -4.90 -34.10
N LEU A 919 -17.52 -4.44 -34.93
CA LEU A 919 -17.77 -4.01 -36.31
C LEU A 919 -17.93 -5.19 -37.28
N ILE A 920 -17.20 -6.29 -37.07
CA ILE A 920 -17.24 -7.48 -37.93
C ILE A 920 -18.66 -8.08 -38.02
N PRO A 921 -19.36 -8.37 -36.90
CA PRO A 921 -20.72 -8.89 -36.96
C PRO A 921 -21.70 -7.96 -37.67
N THR A 922 -21.53 -6.64 -37.51
CA THR A 922 -22.36 -5.64 -38.18
C THR A 922 -22.20 -5.66 -39.70
N ILE A 923 -21.00 -5.98 -40.22
CA ILE A 923 -20.78 -6.15 -41.66
C ILE A 923 -21.34 -7.50 -42.13
N ASP A 924 -21.23 -8.55 -41.31
CA ASP A 924 -21.83 -9.86 -41.59
C ASP A 924 -23.36 -9.78 -41.72
N GLU A 925 -24.03 -8.84 -41.02
CA GLU A 925 -25.47 -8.56 -41.19
C GLU A 925 -25.82 -8.16 -42.64
N VAL A 926 -24.90 -7.51 -43.38
CA VAL A 926 -25.13 -7.02 -44.75
C VAL A 926 -24.64 -8.01 -45.80
N LEU A 927 -23.39 -8.45 -45.65
CA LEU A 927 -22.71 -9.25 -46.68
C LEU A 927 -22.91 -10.76 -46.49
N GLY A 928 -23.30 -11.17 -45.28
CA GLY A 928 -23.43 -12.58 -44.88
C GLY A 928 -22.30 -13.03 -43.95
N PRO A 929 -22.45 -14.21 -43.31
CA PRO A 929 -21.56 -14.66 -42.26
C PRO A 929 -20.12 -14.85 -42.76
N GLY A 930 -19.14 -14.35 -41.99
CA GLY A 930 -17.71 -14.45 -42.27
C GLY A 930 -17.18 -13.44 -43.30
N GLN A 931 -18.04 -12.66 -43.94
CA GLN A 931 -17.63 -11.66 -44.92
C GLN A 931 -16.94 -10.44 -44.29
N GLY A 932 -17.32 -10.07 -43.06
CA GLY A 932 -16.68 -9.01 -42.29
C GLY A 932 -15.20 -9.30 -42.02
N ASN A 933 -14.86 -10.56 -41.66
CA ASN A 933 -13.47 -10.98 -41.51
C ASN A 933 -12.72 -10.95 -42.85
N ALA A 934 -13.33 -11.47 -43.93
CA ALA A 934 -12.72 -11.46 -45.26
C ALA A 934 -12.46 -10.03 -45.76
N LEU A 935 -13.40 -9.11 -45.51
CA LEU A 935 -13.27 -7.71 -45.86
C LEU A 935 -12.20 -7.01 -45.02
N LEU A 936 -12.12 -7.29 -43.71
CA LEU A 936 -11.06 -6.78 -42.84
C LEU A 936 -9.67 -7.23 -43.31
N GLU A 937 -9.51 -8.52 -43.64
CA GLU A 937 -8.27 -9.06 -44.19
C GLU A 937 -7.90 -8.35 -45.52
N ALA A 938 -8.89 -8.01 -46.35
CA ALA A 938 -8.67 -7.23 -47.56
C ALA A 938 -8.25 -5.78 -47.26
N VAL A 939 -8.87 -5.11 -46.30
CA VAL A 939 -8.46 -3.76 -45.84
C VAL A 939 -7.02 -3.77 -45.33
N ILE A 940 -6.66 -4.71 -44.46
CA ILE A 940 -5.30 -4.82 -43.89
C ILE A 940 -4.29 -5.06 -45.01
N ARG A 941 -4.59 -5.96 -45.94
CA ARG A 941 -3.70 -6.28 -47.08
C ARG A 941 -3.48 -5.06 -47.97
N THR A 942 -4.55 -4.37 -48.37
CA THR A 942 -4.48 -3.21 -49.27
C THR A 942 -3.78 -2.04 -48.59
N THR A 943 -4.12 -1.74 -47.33
CA THR A 943 -3.48 -0.65 -46.57
C THR A 943 -1.99 -0.92 -46.32
N SER A 944 -1.62 -2.16 -45.98
CA SER A 944 -0.21 -2.54 -45.82
C SER A 944 0.57 -2.45 -47.12
N ALA A 945 -0.03 -2.84 -48.25
CA ALA A 945 0.61 -2.78 -49.56
C ALA A 945 0.76 -1.35 -50.10
N ALA A 946 -0.25 -0.50 -49.86
CA ALA A 946 -0.26 0.90 -50.29
C ALA A 946 0.46 1.85 -49.33
N GLY A 947 0.84 1.39 -48.12
CA GLY A 947 1.33 2.26 -47.06
C GLY A 947 0.28 3.26 -46.55
N ALA A 948 -1.01 2.92 -46.69
CA ALA A 948 -2.11 3.78 -46.28
C ALA A 948 -2.32 3.72 -44.76
N PRO A 949 -2.63 4.85 -44.09
CA PRO A 949 -2.76 4.87 -42.64
C PRO A 949 -3.97 4.10 -42.12
N LEU A 950 -3.70 3.10 -41.27
CA LEU A 950 -4.73 2.29 -40.63
C LEU A 950 -4.44 2.16 -39.13
N LEU A 951 -5.41 2.56 -38.32
CA LEU A 951 -5.43 2.35 -36.86
C LEU A 951 -6.62 1.46 -36.52
N MET A 952 -6.39 0.39 -35.78
CA MET A 952 -7.48 -0.48 -35.34
C MET A 952 -7.37 -0.79 -33.85
N THR A 953 -8.50 -0.87 -33.16
CA THR A 953 -8.54 -1.33 -31.77
C THR A 953 -9.35 -2.62 -31.64
N ALA A 954 -8.90 -3.51 -30.75
CA ALA A 954 -9.53 -4.80 -30.52
C ALA A 954 -9.38 -5.23 -29.03
N PRO A 955 -10.20 -6.15 -28.51
CA PRO A 955 -9.99 -6.70 -27.17
C PRO A 955 -8.71 -7.54 -27.12
N LEU A 956 -8.16 -7.77 -25.92
CA LEU A 956 -6.91 -8.56 -25.76
C LEU A 956 -6.98 -9.96 -26.42
N ALA A 957 -8.16 -10.59 -26.39
CA ALA A 957 -8.39 -11.90 -26.98
C ALA A 957 -8.25 -11.94 -28.51
N ALA A 958 -8.31 -10.79 -29.19
CA ALA A 958 -8.14 -10.71 -30.64
C ALA A 958 -6.68 -10.90 -31.08
N SER A 959 -5.72 -11.00 -30.15
CA SER A 959 -4.31 -11.25 -30.48
C SER A 959 -4.08 -12.55 -31.27
N THR A 960 -4.94 -13.55 -31.07
CA THR A 960 -4.89 -14.86 -31.73
C THR A 960 -5.74 -14.91 -33.00
N ALA A 961 -6.44 -13.82 -33.35
CA ALA A 961 -7.21 -13.75 -34.58
C ALA A 961 -6.28 -13.85 -35.80
N ARG A 962 -6.73 -14.55 -36.84
CA ARG A 962 -5.95 -14.77 -38.06
C ARG A 962 -5.46 -13.47 -38.69
N TRP A 963 -6.32 -12.46 -38.75
CA TRP A 963 -6.00 -11.14 -39.32
C TRP A 963 -5.02 -10.33 -38.45
N ALA A 964 -4.93 -10.58 -37.14
CA ALA A 964 -4.00 -9.89 -36.25
C ALA A 964 -2.54 -10.28 -36.50
N GLY A 965 -2.30 -11.51 -37.00
CA GLY A 965 -0.98 -12.01 -37.38
C GLY A 965 -0.27 -11.15 -38.43
N SER A 966 -1.03 -10.54 -39.34
CA SER A 966 -0.52 -9.69 -40.42
C SER A 966 -0.11 -8.28 -39.96
N MET A 967 -0.42 -7.90 -38.71
CA MET A 967 -0.10 -6.60 -38.14
C MET A 967 1.21 -6.67 -37.34
N GLY A 968 2.29 -6.17 -37.94
CA GLY A 968 3.63 -6.23 -37.35
C GLY A 968 3.89 -5.23 -36.21
N LEU A 969 3.16 -4.10 -36.17
CA LEU A 969 3.26 -3.11 -35.10
C LEU A 969 2.01 -3.17 -34.22
N ARG A 970 2.19 -3.45 -32.92
CA ARG A 970 1.09 -3.59 -31.96
C ARG A 970 1.32 -2.74 -30.73
N LEU A 971 0.23 -2.32 -30.11
CA LEU A 971 0.23 -1.61 -28.84
C LEU A 971 -0.76 -2.29 -27.91
N VAL A 972 -0.28 -2.78 -26.77
CA VAL A 972 -1.13 -3.45 -25.78
C VAL A 972 -1.41 -2.47 -24.64
N LEU A 973 -2.67 -2.27 -24.27
CA LEU A 973 -3.13 -1.38 -23.20
C LEU A 973 -3.89 -2.15 -22.12
N GLY A 974 -3.61 -1.86 -20.84
CA GLY A 974 -4.38 -2.39 -19.71
C GLY A 974 -4.33 -3.92 -19.51
N ALA A 975 -3.28 -4.60 -19.98
CA ALA A 975 -2.94 -5.97 -19.59
C ALA A 975 -2.19 -5.95 -18.25
N ALA A 976 -2.96 -5.82 -17.16
CA ALA A 976 -2.43 -5.64 -15.81
C ALA A 976 -1.94 -6.95 -15.16
N THR A 977 -2.47 -8.10 -15.59
CA THR A 977 -2.08 -9.42 -15.05
C THR A 977 -1.27 -10.22 -16.06
N GLY A 978 -0.46 -11.17 -15.58
CA GLY A 978 0.29 -12.08 -16.45
C GLY A 978 -0.61 -12.91 -17.39
N THR A 979 -1.83 -13.24 -16.96
CA THR A 979 -2.82 -13.94 -17.81
C THR A 979 -3.35 -13.05 -18.93
N GLN A 980 -3.65 -11.78 -18.65
CA GLN A 980 -4.05 -10.81 -19.66
C GLN A 980 -2.91 -10.51 -20.64
N ALA A 981 -1.68 -10.40 -20.13
CA ALA A 981 -0.49 -10.19 -20.94
C ALA A 981 -0.25 -11.36 -21.90
N ALA A 982 -0.34 -12.60 -21.41
CA ALA A 982 -0.25 -13.80 -22.25
C ALA A 982 -1.35 -13.84 -23.32
N LEU A 983 -2.60 -13.51 -22.95
CA LEU A 983 -3.71 -13.39 -23.91
C LEU A 983 -3.47 -12.30 -24.94
N ALA A 984 -2.74 -11.24 -24.62
CA ALA A 984 -2.40 -10.16 -25.54
C ALA A 984 -1.19 -10.46 -26.45
N GLY A 985 -0.52 -11.61 -26.24
CA GLY A 985 0.71 -11.96 -26.95
C GLY A 985 1.96 -11.24 -26.43
N LEU A 986 1.96 -10.74 -25.20
CA LEU A 986 3.15 -10.16 -24.58
C LEU A 986 4.14 -11.25 -24.13
N PRO A 987 5.46 -10.99 -24.17
CA PRO A 987 6.46 -11.88 -23.60
C PRO A 987 6.23 -12.15 -22.10
N ARG A 988 6.74 -13.29 -21.61
CA ARG A 988 6.63 -13.65 -20.19
C ARG A 988 7.25 -12.55 -19.31
N GLY A 989 6.55 -12.19 -18.23
CA GLY A 989 6.98 -11.16 -17.28
C GLY A 989 6.64 -9.72 -17.67
N VAL A 990 6.21 -9.47 -18.92
CA VAL A 990 5.83 -8.12 -19.38
C VAL A 990 4.35 -7.87 -19.13
N VAL A 991 4.04 -6.82 -18.38
CA VAL A 991 2.67 -6.33 -18.13
C VAL A 991 2.59 -4.84 -18.41
N THR A 992 1.40 -4.33 -18.71
CA THR A 992 1.21 -2.89 -18.97
C THR A 992 0.82 -2.12 -17.70
N GLY A 993 0.43 -2.79 -16.62
CA GLY A 993 -0.22 -2.15 -15.47
C GLY A 993 -1.69 -1.75 -15.73
N GLY A 994 -2.36 -1.22 -14.70
CA GLY A 994 -3.81 -0.98 -14.68
C GLY A 994 -4.26 0.47 -14.96
N VAL A 995 -3.35 1.40 -15.16
CA VAL A 995 -3.68 2.82 -15.42
C VAL A 995 -4.15 2.99 -16.88
N PRO A 996 -5.26 3.71 -17.15
CA PRO A 996 -5.68 4.01 -18.51
C PRO A 996 -4.60 4.73 -19.32
N GLY A 997 -4.43 4.34 -20.58
CA GLY A 997 -3.37 4.86 -21.44
C GLY A 997 -1.97 4.29 -21.13
N ARG A 998 -1.81 3.45 -20.11
CA ARG A 998 -0.55 2.71 -19.91
C ARG A 998 -0.51 1.50 -20.83
N GLY A 999 0.60 1.32 -21.52
CA GLY A 999 0.75 0.30 -22.52
C GLY A 999 2.16 -0.22 -22.72
N VAL A 1000 2.26 -1.19 -23.62
CA VAL A 1000 3.53 -1.72 -24.14
C VAL A 1000 3.43 -1.74 -25.66
N ILE A 1001 4.38 -1.08 -26.32
CA ILE A 1001 4.58 -1.13 -27.76
C ILE A 1001 5.33 -2.42 -28.08
N LEU A 1002 4.84 -3.16 -29.07
CA LEU A 1002 5.44 -4.35 -29.64
C LEU A 1002 5.82 -4.07 -31.09
N ASP A 1003 7.12 -4.04 -31.37
CA ASP A 1003 7.65 -3.99 -32.74
C ASP A 1003 8.56 -5.22 -32.94
N GLY A 1004 8.00 -6.27 -33.54
CA GLY A 1004 8.66 -7.57 -33.60
C GLY A 1004 8.86 -8.16 -32.20
N ALA A 1005 10.11 -8.45 -31.84
CA ALA A 1005 10.48 -8.96 -30.50
C ALA A 1005 10.72 -7.85 -29.46
N ALA A 1006 10.82 -6.59 -29.90
CA ALA A 1006 11.10 -5.48 -29.01
C ALA A 1006 9.82 -5.05 -28.27
N THR A 1007 9.93 -4.93 -26.94
CA THR A 1007 8.88 -4.40 -26.08
C THR A 1007 9.31 -3.08 -25.50
N THR A 1008 8.41 -2.10 -25.46
CA THR A 1008 8.71 -0.79 -24.86
C THR A 1008 7.49 -0.29 -24.10
N ALA A 1009 7.64 -0.12 -22.79
CA ALA A 1009 6.58 0.45 -21.95
C ALA A 1009 6.31 1.90 -22.35
N CYS A 1010 5.04 2.30 -22.34
CA CYS A 1010 4.64 3.63 -22.77
C CYS A 1010 3.40 4.16 -22.05
N GLN A 1011 3.23 5.48 -22.10
CA GLN A 1011 2.01 6.20 -21.74
C GLN A 1011 1.48 6.94 -22.96
N ILE A 1012 0.18 6.79 -23.24
CA ILE A 1012 -0.47 7.50 -24.33
C ILE A 1012 -0.58 9.00 -24.03
N VAL A 1013 -0.23 9.79 -25.03
CA VAL A 1013 -0.29 11.25 -24.99
C VAL A 1013 -1.73 11.69 -25.28
N LEU A 1014 -2.27 12.48 -24.36
CA LEU A 1014 -3.57 13.13 -24.50
C LEU A 1014 -3.43 14.42 -25.30
N ARG A 1015 -4.45 14.71 -26.11
CA ARG A 1015 -4.57 15.97 -26.85
C ARG A 1015 -5.78 16.72 -26.32
N GLU A 1016 -5.49 17.85 -25.70
CA GLU A 1016 -6.48 18.82 -25.24
C GLU A 1016 -6.45 19.99 -26.23
N GLY A 1017 -7.60 20.32 -26.84
CA GLY A 1017 -7.75 21.44 -27.76
C GLY A 1017 -8.27 21.06 -29.14
N SER A 1018 -8.99 22.01 -29.76
CA SER A 1018 -9.45 21.94 -31.14
C SER A 1018 -8.24 21.82 -32.09
N PRO A 1019 -8.28 20.95 -33.12
CA PRO A 1019 -7.24 20.94 -34.13
C PRO A 1019 -7.17 22.35 -34.74
N VAL A 1020 -5.98 22.97 -34.73
CA VAL A 1020 -5.81 24.27 -35.36
C VAL A 1020 -6.10 24.07 -36.85
N SER A 1021 -7.16 24.69 -37.36
CA SER A 1021 -7.45 24.74 -38.79
C SER A 1021 -6.26 25.42 -39.48
N GLY A 1022 -5.36 24.62 -40.04
CA GLY A 1022 -4.29 25.13 -40.90
C GLY A 1022 -4.94 25.95 -42.00
N SER A 1023 -4.55 27.22 -42.11
CA SER A 1023 -4.90 28.11 -43.21
C SER A 1023 -4.49 27.47 -44.54
N ASP A 1024 -5.42 27.45 -45.50
CA ASP A 1024 -5.21 27.21 -46.93
C ASP A 1024 -4.49 25.89 -47.29
N HIS A 1025 -5.20 24.77 -47.13
CA HIS A 1025 -5.01 23.63 -48.04
C HIS A 1025 -6.14 23.56 -49.06
N ASP A 1026 -5.70 23.57 -50.30
CA ASP A 1026 -6.46 23.59 -51.54
C ASP A 1026 -7.36 22.34 -51.64
N GLY A 1027 -8.66 22.52 -51.37
CA GLY A 1027 -9.76 21.87 -52.11
C GLY A 1027 -9.87 20.33 -52.17
N GLY A 1028 -9.13 19.55 -51.39
CA GLY A 1028 -9.32 18.10 -51.32
C GLY A 1028 -10.53 17.73 -50.46
N CYS A 1029 -11.70 17.49 -51.08
CA CYS A 1029 -12.89 17.08 -50.35
C CYS A 1029 -12.71 15.66 -49.75
N VAL A 1030 -12.52 15.57 -48.42
CA VAL A 1030 -12.39 14.29 -47.71
C VAL A 1030 -13.65 13.45 -47.94
N LEU A 1031 -13.48 12.17 -48.27
CA LEU A 1031 -14.61 11.30 -48.62
C LEU A 1031 -15.63 11.22 -47.46
N ARG A 1032 -16.85 11.71 -47.71
CA ARG A 1032 -17.97 11.66 -46.77
C ARG A 1032 -19.13 10.88 -47.37
N LEU A 1033 -19.31 9.64 -46.91
CA LEU A 1033 -20.54 8.89 -47.16
C LEU A 1033 -21.66 9.57 -46.37
N VAL A 1034 -22.81 9.85 -46.95
CA VAL A 1034 -23.96 10.47 -46.29
C VAL A 1034 -25.01 9.39 -45.99
N PRO A 1035 -25.56 9.32 -44.75
CA PRO A 1035 -26.65 8.39 -44.46
C PRO A 1035 -27.88 8.72 -45.30
N LEU A 1036 -28.57 7.71 -45.83
CA LEU A 1036 -29.80 7.96 -46.58
C LEU A 1036 -30.89 8.46 -45.62
N PRO A 1037 -31.59 9.57 -45.94
CA PRO A 1037 -32.65 10.09 -45.09
C PRO A 1037 -33.75 9.05 -44.91
N THR A 1038 -34.47 9.10 -43.79
CA THR A 1038 -35.53 8.13 -43.49
C THR A 1038 -36.83 8.45 -44.21
N ARG A 1039 -37.19 9.74 -44.30
CA ARG A 1039 -38.38 10.24 -45.02
C ARG A 1039 -38.09 11.64 -45.61
N PRO A 1040 -37.35 11.73 -46.71
CA PRO A 1040 -37.14 13.01 -47.38
C PRO A 1040 -38.45 13.54 -47.95
N THR A 1041 -38.75 14.79 -47.67
CA THR A 1041 -39.89 15.51 -48.26
C THR A 1041 -39.44 16.30 -49.49
N TRP A 1042 -40.39 16.73 -50.31
CA TRP A 1042 -40.11 17.56 -51.49
C TRP A 1042 -39.49 18.93 -51.12
N GLU A 1043 -39.60 19.39 -49.86
CA GLU A 1043 -38.97 20.62 -49.37
C GLU A 1043 -37.48 20.45 -49.06
N ASP A 1044 -37.06 19.22 -48.76
CA ASP A 1044 -35.69 18.89 -48.33
C ASP A 1044 -34.71 18.71 -49.51
N VAL A 1045 -35.23 18.67 -50.74
CA VAL A 1045 -34.47 18.29 -51.94
C VAL A 1045 -34.73 19.25 -53.11
N PRO A 1046 -33.81 19.37 -54.08
CA PRO A 1046 -34.03 20.18 -55.28
C PRO A 1046 -35.28 19.74 -56.07
N ASP A 1047 -35.94 20.70 -56.71
CA ASP A 1047 -37.10 20.45 -57.57
C ASP A 1047 -36.81 19.37 -58.64
N GLY A 1048 -37.77 18.46 -58.84
CA GLY A 1048 -37.65 17.35 -59.78
C GLY A 1048 -36.92 16.11 -59.24
N THR A 1049 -36.57 16.07 -57.94
CA THR A 1049 -35.95 14.90 -57.31
C THR A 1049 -37.00 13.86 -56.88
N TRP A 1050 -37.04 12.70 -57.55
CA TRP A 1050 -37.94 11.59 -57.18
C TRP A 1050 -37.37 10.65 -56.10
N ALA A 1051 -36.03 10.55 -56.04
CA ALA A 1051 -35.32 9.75 -55.05
C ALA A 1051 -33.94 10.36 -54.76
N VAL A 1052 -33.42 10.07 -53.57
CA VAL A 1052 -32.03 10.35 -53.18
C VAL A 1052 -31.28 9.05 -52.98
N GLY A 1053 -30.00 9.00 -53.35
CA GLY A 1053 -29.28 7.73 -53.42
C GLY A 1053 -27.76 7.84 -53.49
N GLY A 1054 -27.12 6.68 -53.45
CA GLY A 1054 -25.67 6.55 -53.55
C GLY A 1054 -24.89 6.97 -52.31
N ASP A 1055 -23.58 7.20 -52.49
CA ASP A 1055 -22.65 7.49 -51.40
C ASP A 1055 -22.87 8.89 -50.80
N ALA A 1056 -23.35 9.86 -51.59
CA ALA A 1056 -23.60 11.24 -51.15
C ALA A 1056 -25.06 11.52 -50.77
N ALA A 1057 -25.95 10.51 -50.81
CA ALA A 1057 -27.41 10.70 -50.73
C ALA A 1057 -27.91 11.81 -51.67
N ALA A 1058 -27.33 11.88 -52.87
CA ALA A 1058 -27.61 12.92 -53.85
C ALA A 1058 -28.90 12.60 -54.64
N PRO A 1059 -29.54 13.60 -55.26
CA PRO A 1059 -30.64 13.39 -56.20
C PRO A 1059 -30.31 12.34 -57.27
N VAL A 1060 -31.18 11.36 -57.43
CA VAL A 1060 -31.01 10.28 -58.42
C VAL A 1060 -31.58 10.74 -59.76
N THR A 1061 -30.73 10.84 -60.77
CA THR A 1061 -31.13 11.20 -62.13
C THR A 1061 -31.20 9.96 -63.02
N LEU A 1062 -32.28 9.83 -63.80
CA LEU A 1062 -32.40 8.85 -64.87
C LEU A 1062 -32.29 9.56 -66.24
N PRO A 1063 -31.74 8.91 -67.28
CA PRO A 1063 -31.73 9.49 -68.63
C PRO A 1063 -33.15 9.84 -69.10
N ALA A 1064 -33.27 10.93 -69.86
CA ALA A 1064 -34.54 11.31 -70.47
C ALA A 1064 -35.07 10.14 -71.33
N ARG A 1065 -36.36 9.83 -71.17
CA ARG A 1065 -37.07 8.70 -71.80
C ARG A 1065 -36.75 7.29 -71.28
N THR A 1066 -36.26 7.14 -70.05
CA THR A 1066 -36.08 5.83 -69.42
C THR A 1066 -37.42 5.32 -68.87
N SER A 1067 -37.83 4.11 -69.25
CA SER A 1067 -38.99 3.47 -68.62
C SER A 1067 -38.58 2.93 -67.25
N VAL A 1068 -39.50 2.91 -66.29
CA VAL A 1068 -39.21 2.48 -64.92
C VAL A 1068 -40.27 1.50 -64.44
N LEU A 1069 -39.82 0.34 -63.97
CA LEU A 1069 -40.65 -0.62 -63.26
C LEU A 1069 -40.37 -0.51 -61.76
N VAL A 1070 -41.37 -0.10 -60.99
CA VAL A 1070 -41.32 -0.09 -59.51
C VAL A 1070 -41.89 -1.39 -58.98
N THR A 1071 -41.08 -2.14 -58.25
CA THR A 1071 -41.49 -3.39 -57.64
C THR A 1071 -41.36 -3.35 -56.12
N GLY A 1072 -42.32 -3.93 -55.43
CA GLY A 1072 -42.36 -3.98 -53.97
C GLY A 1072 -43.54 -4.80 -53.46
N PRO A 1073 -43.51 -5.29 -52.22
CA PRO A 1073 -44.69 -5.85 -51.56
C PRO A 1073 -45.68 -4.75 -51.10
N PRO A 1074 -46.89 -5.11 -50.66
CA PRO A 1074 -47.86 -4.15 -50.12
C PRO A 1074 -47.29 -3.33 -48.95
N GLY A 1075 -47.54 -2.01 -48.93
CA GLY A 1075 -47.04 -1.10 -47.89
C GLY A 1075 -45.61 -0.59 -48.10
N SER A 1076 -44.90 -1.06 -49.13
CA SER A 1076 -43.53 -0.60 -49.45
C SER A 1076 -43.43 0.83 -50.00
N GLY A 1077 -44.55 1.38 -50.48
CA GLY A 1077 -44.62 2.72 -51.09
C GLY A 1077 -44.55 2.72 -52.62
N ARG A 1078 -44.94 1.62 -53.30
CA ARG A 1078 -44.95 1.52 -54.78
C ARG A 1078 -45.68 2.69 -55.45
N SER A 1079 -46.94 2.93 -55.07
CA SER A 1079 -47.73 4.03 -55.64
C SER A 1079 -47.12 5.40 -55.36
N THR A 1080 -46.52 5.58 -54.18
CA THR A 1080 -45.80 6.82 -53.83
C THR A 1080 -44.57 7.02 -54.71
N ALA A 1081 -43.79 5.96 -54.95
CA ALA A 1081 -42.63 5.99 -55.83
C ALA A 1081 -43.02 6.25 -57.29
N LEU A 1082 -44.13 5.65 -57.76
CA LEU A 1082 -44.67 5.88 -59.09
C LEU A 1082 -45.09 7.35 -59.27
N ARG A 1083 -45.77 7.95 -58.29
CA ARG A 1083 -46.13 9.38 -58.29
C ARG A 1083 -44.90 10.29 -58.27
N ALA A 1084 -43.91 9.98 -57.43
CA ALA A 1084 -42.67 10.74 -57.37
C ALA A 1084 -41.92 10.72 -58.72
N LEU A 1085 -41.89 9.57 -59.40
CA LEU A 1085 -41.34 9.43 -60.75
C LEU A 1085 -42.15 10.21 -61.80
N ALA A 1086 -43.49 10.16 -61.72
CA ALA A 1086 -44.38 10.88 -62.63
C ALA A 1086 -44.26 12.41 -62.54
N GLN A 1087 -43.94 12.94 -61.36
CA GLN A 1087 -43.65 14.37 -61.16
C GLN A 1087 -42.25 14.74 -61.68
N ALA A 1088 -41.27 13.82 -61.63
CA ALA A 1088 -39.90 14.08 -62.06
C ALA A 1088 -39.65 13.89 -63.57
N ILE A 1089 -40.42 13.02 -64.25
CA ILE A 1089 -40.25 12.69 -65.67
C ILE A 1089 -41.27 13.49 -66.52
N PRO A 1090 -40.83 14.21 -67.58
CA PRO A 1090 -41.71 15.08 -68.38
C PRO A 1090 -42.79 14.35 -69.21
N SER A 1091 -43.76 15.13 -69.68
CA SER A 1091 -45.22 14.91 -69.74
C SER A 1091 -45.85 13.88 -70.71
N ASP A 1092 -45.10 12.93 -71.28
CA ASP A 1092 -45.66 11.95 -72.25
C ASP A 1092 -45.49 10.47 -71.81
N ALA A 1093 -45.35 10.20 -70.50
CA ALA A 1093 -45.16 8.85 -69.99
C ALA A 1093 -46.50 8.14 -69.68
N LEU A 1094 -46.66 6.90 -70.13
CA LEU A 1094 -47.78 6.03 -69.77
C LEU A 1094 -47.57 5.52 -68.33
N ILE A 1095 -48.47 5.88 -67.41
CA ILE A 1095 -48.36 5.55 -65.99
C ILE A 1095 -49.40 4.49 -65.62
N VAL A 1096 -48.94 3.32 -65.17
CA VAL A 1096 -49.79 2.20 -64.76
C VAL A 1096 -49.41 1.72 -63.36
N ASP A 1097 -50.29 1.89 -62.39
CA ASP A 1097 -50.08 1.33 -61.04
C ASP A 1097 -50.60 -0.13 -61.00
N ASP A 1098 -49.91 -1.01 -60.30
CA ASP A 1098 -50.26 -2.43 -60.13
C ASP A 1098 -50.55 -3.15 -61.47
N LEU A 1099 -49.61 -3.07 -62.41
CA LEU A 1099 -49.63 -3.73 -63.72
C LEU A 1099 -49.87 -5.26 -63.64
N ASP A 1100 -49.54 -5.88 -62.51
CA ASP A 1100 -49.84 -7.29 -62.25
C ASP A 1100 -51.32 -7.61 -62.02
N LEU A 1101 -52.14 -6.60 -61.72
CA LEU A 1101 -53.59 -6.68 -61.55
C LEU A 1101 -54.36 -6.05 -62.72
N ALA A 1102 -53.66 -5.47 -63.70
CA ALA A 1102 -54.26 -4.79 -64.84
C ALA A 1102 -55.03 -5.74 -65.78
N ASP A 1103 -56.05 -5.21 -66.44
CA ASP A 1103 -56.84 -5.93 -67.42
C ASP A 1103 -56.06 -6.16 -68.74
N VAL A 1104 -56.57 -7.07 -69.58
CA VAL A 1104 -55.89 -7.46 -70.83
C VAL A 1104 -55.72 -6.27 -71.77
N ALA A 1105 -56.64 -5.31 -71.76
CA ALA A 1105 -56.56 -4.10 -72.59
C ALA A 1105 -55.38 -3.21 -72.18
N THR A 1106 -55.23 -2.94 -70.87
CA THR A 1106 -54.14 -2.13 -70.33
C THR A 1106 -52.78 -2.81 -70.56
N VAL A 1107 -52.68 -4.13 -70.34
CA VAL A 1107 -51.44 -4.87 -70.60
C VAL A 1107 -51.05 -4.79 -72.08
N THR A 1108 -52.01 -4.93 -73.00
CA THR A 1108 -51.76 -4.82 -74.45
C THR A 1108 -51.30 -3.41 -74.84
N GLN A 1109 -51.87 -2.37 -74.22
CA GLN A 1109 -51.47 -0.98 -74.42
C GLN A 1109 -50.03 -0.73 -73.95
N VAL A 1110 -49.64 -1.29 -72.80
CA VAL A 1110 -48.27 -1.23 -72.29
C VAL A 1110 -47.30 -1.95 -73.22
N GLU A 1111 -47.64 -3.15 -73.71
CA GLU A 1111 -46.80 -3.87 -74.67
C GLU A 1111 -46.61 -3.10 -75.98
N ALA A 1112 -47.66 -2.45 -76.47
CA ALA A 1112 -47.60 -1.60 -77.66
C ALA A 1112 -46.74 -0.34 -77.42
N ALA A 1113 -46.84 0.28 -76.24
CA ALA A 1113 -46.01 1.43 -75.85
C ALA A 1113 -44.52 1.05 -75.76
N LEU A 1114 -44.20 -0.06 -75.09
CA LEU A 1114 -42.83 -0.58 -75.01
C LEU A 1114 -42.28 -0.95 -76.40
N ALA A 1115 -43.10 -1.51 -77.29
CA ALA A 1115 -42.70 -1.82 -78.66
C ALA A 1115 -42.37 -0.56 -79.49
N ARG A 1116 -43.04 0.57 -79.20
CA ARG A 1116 -42.75 1.88 -79.81
C ARG A 1116 -41.62 2.64 -79.14
N SER A 1117 -41.05 2.10 -78.05
CA SER A 1117 -40.07 2.79 -77.19
C SER A 1117 -40.63 4.08 -76.55
N ASP A 1118 -41.94 4.10 -76.29
CA ASP A 1118 -42.59 5.12 -75.47
C ASP A 1118 -42.19 4.92 -74.00
N VAL A 1119 -42.23 5.99 -73.21
CA VAL A 1119 -41.85 5.94 -71.78
C VAL A 1119 -42.99 5.31 -70.99
N VAL A 1120 -42.71 4.21 -70.29
CA VAL A 1120 -43.68 3.55 -69.41
C VAL A 1120 -43.18 3.60 -67.97
N LEU A 1121 -44.02 4.10 -67.07
CA LEU A 1121 -43.85 4.02 -65.63
C LEU A 1121 -44.87 3.03 -65.09
N ALA A 1122 -44.41 1.87 -64.65
CA ALA A 1122 -45.29 0.82 -64.15
C ALA A 1122 -44.93 0.42 -62.72
N SER A 1123 -45.91 0.00 -61.94
CA SER A 1123 -45.66 -0.67 -60.67
C SER A 1123 -46.17 -2.12 -60.69
N ALA A 1124 -45.52 -3.03 -59.96
CA ALA A 1124 -45.95 -4.43 -59.86
C ALA A 1124 -45.47 -5.09 -58.54
N SER A 1125 -46.06 -6.23 -58.15
CA SER A 1125 -45.57 -6.96 -56.96
C SER A 1125 -44.24 -7.67 -57.21
N THR A 1126 -43.37 -7.71 -56.19
CA THR A 1126 -42.04 -8.36 -56.29
C THR A 1126 -42.13 -9.83 -56.64
N GLU A 1127 -43.11 -10.54 -56.08
CA GLU A 1127 -43.37 -11.95 -56.40
C GLU A 1127 -43.77 -12.13 -57.87
N LYS A 1128 -44.62 -11.25 -58.41
CA LYS A 1128 -45.03 -11.34 -59.81
C LYS A 1128 -43.87 -11.03 -60.76
N VAL A 1129 -43.08 -9.99 -60.48
CA VAL A 1129 -41.91 -9.63 -61.31
C VAL A 1129 -40.87 -10.75 -61.33
N ALA A 1130 -40.67 -11.44 -60.19
CA ALA A 1130 -39.73 -12.57 -60.09
C ALA A 1130 -40.19 -13.84 -60.83
N THR A 1131 -41.51 -14.05 -60.95
CA THR A 1131 -42.11 -15.27 -61.54
C THR A 1131 -42.55 -15.10 -63.00
N THR A 1132 -42.58 -13.87 -63.51
CA THR A 1132 -42.98 -13.57 -64.89
C THR A 1132 -41.79 -13.65 -65.83
N PHE A 1133 -41.92 -14.44 -66.91
CA PHE A 1133 -40.86 -14.70 -67.89
C PHE A 1133 -41.21 -14.25 -69.32
N ARG A 1134 -42.42 -13.72 -69.54
CA ARG A 1134 -42.90 -13.22 -70.84
C ARG A 1134 -43.85 -12.04 -70.63
N GLY A 1135 -44.04 -11.22 -71.67
CA GLY A 1135 -44.95 -10.07 -71.68
C GLY A 1135 -44.35 -8.79 -71.11
N ALA A 1136 -45.16 -7.73 -70.99
CA ALA A 1136 -44.77 -6.39 -70.56
C ALA A 1136 -43.81 -6.35 -69.34
N ILE A 1137 -44.15 -7.05 -68.25
CA ILE A 1137 -43.34 -7.07 -67.01
C ILE A 1137 -41.93 -7.64 -67.26
N SER A 1138 -41.82 -8.72 -68.04
CA SER A 1138 -40.51 -9.32 -68.38
C SER A 1138 -39.68 -8.38 -69.25
N THR A 1139 -40.32 -7.72 -70.23
CA THR A 1139 -39.65 -6.77 -71.12
C THR A 1139 -39.09 -5.57 -70.34
N MET A 1140 -39.87 -5.01 -69.42
CA MET A 1140 -39.41 -3.90 -68.57
C MET A 1140 -38.29 -4.33 -67.61
N ARG A 1141 -38.40 -5.51 -66.98
CA ARG A 1141 -37.35 -6.04 -66.08
C ARG A 1141 -36.00 -6.19 -66.79
N GLU A 1142 -36.01 -6.65 -68.05
CA GLU A 1142 -34.78 -6.97 -68.79
C GLU A 1142 -34.12 -5.76 -69.47
N ARG A 1143 -34.90 -4.77 -69.89
CA ARG A 1143 -34.42 -3.66 -70.74
C ARG A 1143 -34.35 -2.32 -70.04
N GLU A 1144 -35.11 -2.12 -68.97
CA GLU A 1144 -35.39 -0.81 -68.40
C GLU A 1144 -34.86 -0.64 -66.96
N ALA A 1145 -35.09 0.53 -66.35
CA ALA A 1145 -34.70 0.77 -64.95
C ALA A 1145 -35.67 0.06 -64.00
N LEU A 1146 -35.12 -0.66 -63.02
CA LEU A 1146 -35.92 -1.39 -62.03
C LEU A 1146 -35.70 -0.80 -60.65
N VAL A 1147 -36.77 -0.36 -60.00
CA VAL A 1147 -36.75 0.09 -58.60
C VAL A 1147 -37.30 -1.03 -57.73
N VAL A 1148 -36.46 -1.63 -56.89
CA VAL A 1148 -36.85 -2.68 -55.95
C VAL A 1148 -37.01 -2.09 -54.55
N LEU A 1149 -38.23 -1.87 -54.11
CA LEU A 1149 -38.56 -1.46 -52.74
C LEU A 1149 -38.49 -2.65 -51.79
N TRP A 1150 -37.99 -2.41 -50.57
CA TRP A 1150 -37.71 -3.45 -49.57
C TRP A 1150 -36.82 -4.60 -50.11
N PRO A 1151 -35.59 -4.28 -50.57
CA PRO A 1151 -34.73 -5.20 -51.31
C PRO A 1151 -34.23 -6.41 -50.51
N GLY A 1152 -34.43 -6.42 -49.18
CA GLY A 1152 -34.07 -7.53 -48.30
C GLY A 1152 -35.10 -8.66 -48.22
N LEU A 1153 -36.27 -8.51 -48.84
CA LEU A 1153 -37.35 -9.50 -48.76
C LEU A 1153 -37.25 -10.59 -49.82
N ARG A 1154 -37.98 -11.70 -49.61
CA ARG A 1154 -37.99 -12.84 -50.53
C ARG A 1154 -38.35 -12.38 -51.95
N HIS A 1155 -37.71 -13.01 -52.94
CA HIS A 1155 -37.87 -12.74 -54.38
C HIS A 1155 -37.29 -11.42 -54.90
N ALA A 1156 -36.78 -10.51 -54.05
CA ALA A 1156 -36.17 -9.26 -54.50
C ALA A 1156 -34.93 -9.45 -55.38
N ASP A 1157 -33.97 -10.28 -54.95
CA ASP A 1157 -32.78 -10.65 -55.76
C ASP A 1157 -33.18 -11.31 -57.09
N GLN A 1158 -34.23 -12.14 -57.08
CA GLN A 1158 -34.75 -12.83 -58.26
C GLN A 1158 -35.44 -11.86 -59.24
N ALA A 1159 -36.18 -10.88 -58.71
CA ALA A 1159 -36.80 -9.82 -59.50
C ALA A 1159 -35.73 -8.88 -60.11
N ALA A 1160 -34.65 -8.61 -59.38
CA ALA A 1160 -33.54 -7.78 -59.85
C ALA A 1160 -32.60 -8.49 -60.84
N GLY A 1161 -32.50 -9.82 -60.79
CA GLY A 1161 -31.52 -10.58 -61.56
C GLY A 1161 -30.07 -10.42 -61.09
N VAL A 1162 -29.85 -9.70 -59.98
CA VAL A 1162 -28.55 -9.42 -59.35
C VAL A 1162 -28.72 -9.44 -57.83
N SER A 1163 -27.64 -9.68 -57.09
CA SER A 1163 -27.70 -9.63 -55.63
C SER A 1163 -27.84 -8.19 -55.13
N LEU A 1164 -28.86 -7.94 -54.32
CA LEU A 1164 -29.13 -6.65 -53.70
C LEU A 1164 -28.56 -6.53 -52.28
N ARG A 1165 -27.90 -7.59 -51.76
CA ARG A 1165 -27.41 -7.63 -50.37
C ARG A 1165 -26.56 -6.42 -49.98
N ALA A 1166 -25.62 -5.99 -50.83
CA ALA A 1166 -24.72 -4.88 -50.56
C ALA A 1166 -25.42 -3.50 -50.50
N VAL A 1167 -26.63 -3.38 -51.06
CA VAL A 1167 -27.42 -2.14 -51.08
C VAL A 1167 -28.60 -2.18 -50.10
N THR A 1168 -28.93 -3.36 -49.57
CA THR A 1168 -29.97 -3.55 -48.55
C THR A 1168 -29.49 -3.06 -47.18
N ASP A 1169 -30.34 -2.29 -46.51
CA ASP A 1169 -30.17 -1.92 -45.11
C ASP A 1169 -30.92 -2.93 -44.22
N PRO A 1170 -30.22 -3.81 -43.48
CA PRO A 1170 -30.86 -4.81 -42.63
C PRO A 1170 -31.62 -4.21 -41.44
N ARG A 1171 -31.37 -2.94 -41.08
CA ARG A 1171 -32.02 -2.25 -39.95
C ARG A 1171 -33.19 -1.37 -40.37
N ALA A 1172 -33.34 -1.12 -41.67
CA ALA A 1172 -34.45 -0.37 -42.26
C ALA A 1172 -35.16 -1.16 -43.38
N MET A 1173 -35.21 -2.50 -43.27
CA MET A 1173 -35.71 -3.39 -44.33
C MET A 1173 -37.14 -3.08 -44.80
N THR A 1174 -38.01 -2.63 -43.88
CA THR A 1174 -39.43 -2.35 -44.14
C THR A 1174 -39.75 -0.85 -44.08
N LEU A 1175 -38.75 0.02 -44.15
CA LEU A 1175 -38.98 1.46 -44.20
C LEU A 1175 -39.65 1.83 -45.54
N PRO A 1176 -40.83 2.47 -45.56
CA PRO A 1176 -41.50 2.85 -46.81
C PRO A 1176 -40.60 3.75 -47.68
N GLY A 1177 -40.57 3.48 -48.99
CA GLY A 1177 -39.73 4.19 -49.94
C GLY A 1177 -38.24 3.83 -49.89
N ARG A 1178 -37.79 2.96 -48.98
CA ARG A 1178 -36.41 2.44 -49.00
C ARG A 1178 -36.29 1.36 -50.08
N GLY A 1179 -35.34 1.51 -50.99
CA GLY A 1179 -35.20 0.62 -52.14
C GLY A 1179 -33.80 0.55 -52.74
N ALA A 1180 -33.67 -0.23 -53.79
CA ALA A 1180 -32.51 -0.30 -54.66
C ALA A 1180 -32.93 -0.01 -56.10
N LEU A 1181 -32.23 0.91 -56.77
CA LEU A 1181 -32.33 1.12 -58.21
C LEU A 1181 -31.33 0.19 -58.90
N VAL A 1182 -31.83 -0.69 -59.75
CA VAL A 1182 -31.04 -1.54 -60.63
C VAL A 1182 -31.12 -0.95 -62.03
N TYR A 1183 -29.98 -0.48 -62.54
CA TYR A 1183 -29.89 0.08 -63.88
C TYR A 1183 -28.57 -0.33 -64.54
N ARG A 1184 -28.64 -0.93 -65.73
CA ARG A 1184 -27.48 -1.41 -66.50
C ARG A 1184 -26.50 -2.28 -65.69
N GLY A 1185 -27.05 -3.16 -64.84
CA GLY A 1185 -26.26 -4.06 -63.99
C GLY A 1185 -25.60 -3.39 -62.76
N THR A 1186 -25.86 -2.10 -62.53
CA THR A 1186 -25.44 -1.39 -61.31
C THR A 1186 -26.59 -1.30 -60.32
N CYS A 1187 -26.30 -1.52 -59.04
CA CYS A 1187 -27.26 -1.38 -57.95
C CYS A 1187 -26.93 -0.14 -57.14
N LEU A 1188 -27.88 0.79 -57.04
CA LEU A 1188 -27.78 2.01 -56.25
C LEU A 1188 -28.80 1.95 -55.10
N PRO A 1189 -28.38 2.10 -53.83
CA PRO A 1189 -29.32 2.22 -52.73
C PRO A 1189 -30.01 3.58 -52.81
N ILE A 1190 -31.33 3.60 -52.69
CA ILE A 1190 -32.16 4.80 -52.83
C ILE A 1190 -33.20 4.93 -51.71
N GLN A 1191 -33.64 6.17 -51.49
CA GLN A 1191 -34.82 6.52 -50.74
C GLN A 1191 -35.73 7.37 -51.61
N ILE A 1192 -36.98 6.94 -51.76
CA ILE A 1192 -38.02 7.69 -52.46
C ILE A 1192 -38.37 8.97 -51.67
N VAL A 1193 -38.47 10.07 -52.39
CA VAL A 1193 -38.93 11.38 -51.88
C VAL A 1193 -40.45 11.39 -51.87
N LEU A 1194 -41.03 11.94 -50.80
CA LEU A 1194 -42.48 12.12 -50.72
C LEU A 1194 -42.94 13.16 -51.76
N PRO A 1195 -43.82 12.78 -52.71
CA PRO A 1195 -44.26 13.67 -53.78
C PRO A 1195 -45.09 14.85 -53.24
N ARG A 1196 -45.17 15.94 -54.02
CA ARG A 1196 -45.99 17.10 -53.67
C ARG A 1196 -47.48 16.74 -53.66
N PRO A 1197 -48.26 17.21 -52.67
CA PRO A 1197 -49.69 16.91 -52.56
C PRO A 1197 -50.57 17.60 -53.62
N ASP A 1198 -50.12 18.73 -54.21
CA ASP A 1198 -50.96 19.59 -55.06
C ASP A 1198 -50.84 19.34 -56.58
N ASP A 1199 -50.08 18.32 -57.02
CA ASP A 1199 -49.83 18.03 -58.44
C ASP A 1199 -50.40 16.66 -58.81
N ASP A 1200 -51.73 16.57 -58.84
CA ASP A 1200 -52.51 15.39 -59.25
C ASP A 1200 -52.44 15.22 -60.78
N ARG A 1201 -51.32 14.73 -61.29
CA ARG A 1201 -51.34 14.04 -62.60
C ARG A 1201 -52.15 12.76 -62.42
N PRO A 1202 -53.26 12.55 -63.14
CA PRO A 1202 -54.05 11.34 -62.99
C PRO A 1202 -53.19 10.14 -63.35
N ILE A 1203 -53.10 9.17 -62.44
CA ILE A 1203 -52.65 7.82 -62.79
C ILE A 1203 -53.68 7.33 -63.82
N GLU A 1204 -53.30 7.25 -65.11
CA GLU A 1204 -54.23 7.01 -66.22
C GLU A 1204 -55.05 5.73 -66.03
N HIS A 1205 -54.50 4.74 -65.30
CA HIS A 1205 -55.20 3.55 -64.84
C HIS A 1205 -54.78 3.17 -63.41
N SER A 1206 -55.63 3.46 -62.41
CA SER A 1206 -55.56 2.85 -61.08
C SER A 1206 -56.53 1.66 -61.04
N VAL A 1207 -56.04 0.46 -60.73
CA VAL A 1207 -56.89 -0.74 -60.52
C VAL A 1207 -57.38 -0.79 -59.08
#